data_AF-A0A915V5K0-F1
#
_entry.id   AF-A0A915V5K0-F1
#
_cell.length_a   1.000
_cell.length_b   1.000
_cell.length_c   1.000
_cell.angle_alpha   90.00
_cell.angle_beta   90.00
_cell.angle_gamma   90.00
#
_symmetry.space_group_name_H-M   'P 1'
#
loop_
_entity.id
_entity.type
_entity.pdbx_description
1 polymer ?
#
loop_
_entity_poly.entity_id
_entity_poly.type
_entity_poly.pdbx_seq_one_letter_code
_entity_poly.pdbx_strand_id
1 'polypeptide(L)'
;MSLGALSREAHEVLAIAMNRLGAKSNSGEGGEDPIRFQVLTDVDAEGHSPQFPHLRGLRNGDTASSAIKQVASGRFGVTPEYLINAQQIEIKIAQGAKPGEGGQLPGSKVSPYIAMLRRSKPGVSLISPPPHHDIYSIEDLAQLIFDLHQINPQAQVSVKLVAEIGIGTIAAGVAKANADVIQISGHDGGTGASPLSSIKHAGSPWELGLTEVHRVLLENQLRDRVILRVDGGLKCGWDVVMGALMGAEEFGFGSVAMIAEGCIMARICHTNNCPVGVATQKEELRKRFPGLPEHVVNFFLFIAEEVRSILAKLGYRTLNEIIGRADLLVPRQDVTLTKTSPLNLACLTKLPDTRGDRRWLQHETVHSNGAVLDDEILARPEVQAAIEKQQTVELELPIVNTNRTVGARIAGVIAKKYGNTGFEGQITLNFRGSAGQSFGAFNLPGMILNLTGEANDYVGKGMHGGEIIIKPPANAPYAAADNVIIGNTCLYGATGGFLFANGRAGERFAVRNSKAYAVVEGTGDHCCEYMTGGVVVVLGTTGRNVAAGMTGGLAYILDEAGNFPAKVNPEIVKLQRVTSAIGAAQLKQLIIAHHERTGSAKAAMILERWEQYLPLFWQVVPPSEANTPEVVGEAAPQTGSKVLSPLS
;
A
#
# COMPACT_ATOMS: atom_id res chain seq x y z
N MET A 1 9.27 -2.14 9.07
CA MET A 1 9.76 -3.46 8.57
C MET A 1 8.58 -4.39 8.57
N SER A 2 8.30 -5.18 7.53
CA SER A 2 6.96 -5.82 7.42
C SER A 2 6.66 -6.88 8.48
N LEU A 3 5.43 -6.86 8.98
CA LEU A 3 4.81 -8.01 9.63
C LEU A 3 4.75 -9.18 8.63
N GLY A 4 5.34 -10.31 8.99
CA GLY A 4 5.64 -11.43 8.09
C GLY A 4 7.14 -11.62 7.93
N ALA A 5 7.91 -10.56 7.65
CA ALA A 5 9.36 -10.63 7.74
C ALA A 5 9.80 -10.75 9.22
N LEU A 6 9.22 -9.91 10.07
CA LEU A 6 9.32 -9.99 11.52
C LEU A 6 8.14 -10.78 12.10
N SER A 7 8.35 -11.39 13.27
CA SER A 7 7.29 -11.90 14.13
C SER A 7 6.41 -10.75 14.62
N ARG A 8 5.21 -11.07 15.11
CA ARG A 8 4.30 -10.04 15.64
C ARG A 8 4.86 -9.44 16.93
N GLU A 9 5.53 -10.26 17.72
CA GLU A 9 6.18 -9.90 18.97
C GLU A 9 7.22 -8.80 18.74
N ALA A 10 8.17 -9.02 17.82
CA ALA A 10 9.18 -8.00 17.47
C ALA A 10 8.53 -6.76 16.84
N HIS A 11 7.57 -6.94 15.94
CA HIS A 11 6.97 -5.81 15.26
C HIS A 11 6.17 -4.89 16.21
N GLU A 12 5.42 -5.47 17.14
CA GLU A 12 4.57 -4.73 18.08
C GLU A 12 5.41 -4.10 19.21
N VAL A 13 6.49 -4.75 19.66
CA VAL A 13 7.44 -4.17 20.62
C VAL A 13 8.08 -2.89 20.08
N LEU A 14 8.55 -2.89 18.83
CA LEU A 14 9.02 -1.65 18.17
C LEU A 14 7.95 -0.57 18.19
N ALA A 15 6.72 -0.91 17.84
CA ALA A 15 5.65 0.09 17.76
C ALA A 15 5.38 0.73 19.12
N ILE A 16 5.21 -0.08 20.16
CA ILE A 16 4.99 0.39 21.53
C ILE A 16 6.17 1.25 21.99
N ALA A 17 7.41 0.79 21.78
CA ALA A 17 8.60 1.53 22.19
C ALA A 17 8.68 2.92 21.54
N MET A 18 8.47 3.02 20.23
CA MET A 18 8.51 4.32 19.55
C MET A 18 7.37 5.22 20.01
N ASN A 19 6.17 4.69 20.23
CA ASN A 19 5.04 5.46 20.72
C ASN A 19 5.28 5.99 22.14
N ARG A 20 5.93 5.19 23.03
CA ARG A 20 6.36 5.65 24.36
C ARG A 20 7.33 6.83 24.30
N LEU A 21 8.18 6.88 23.27
CA LEU A 21 9.14 7.97 23.04
C LEU A 21 8.51 9.21 22.39
N GLY A 22 7.24 9.14 21.95
CA GLY A 22 6.67 10.16 21.05
C GLY A 22 7.34 10.19 19.67
N ALA A 23 8.06 9.12 19.32
CA ALA A 23 8.69 8.91 18.03
C ALA A 23 7.79 8.09 17.10
N LYS A 24 8.30 7.66 15.94
CA LYS A 24 7.51 6.96 14.92
C LYS A 24 8.07 5.58 14.61
N SER A 25 7.22 4.56 14.64
CA SER A 25 7.46 3.25 14.04
C SER A 25 6.76 3.14 12.69
N ASN A 26 7.18 2.19 11.85
CA ASN A 26 6.66 2.00 10.48
C ASN A 26 6.23 0.55 10.23
N SER A 27 4.97 0.36 9.81
CA SER A 27 4.32 -0.94 9.58
C SER A 27 5.00 -1.81 8.51
N GLY A 28 5.77 -1.19 7.61
CA GLY A 28 6.26 -1.82 6.39
C GLY A 28 5.15 -2.35 5.48
N GLU A 29 5.54 -3.09 4.45
CA GLU A 29 4.69 -3.56 3.35
C GLU A 29 3.72 -4.72 3.70
N GLY A 30 3.51 -5.02 4.99
CA GLY A 30 2.83 -6.24 5.44
C GLY A 30 1.35 -6.10 5.80
N GLY A 31 0.83 -4.87 5.85
CA GLY A 31 -0.40 -4.56 6.54
C GLY A 31 -0.21 -4.46 8.06
N GLU A 32 -1.29 -4.09 8.76
CA GLU A 32 -1.32 -4.03 10.21
C GLU A 32 -2.65 -4.59 10.72
N ASP A 33 -2.61 -5.29 11.85
CA ASP A 33 -3.78 -5.87 12.50
C ASP A 33 -4.60 -4.76 13.18
N PRO A 34 -5.90 -4.57 12.86
CA PRO A 34 -6.72 -3.51 13.44
C PRO A 34 -6.81 -3.53 14.96
N ILE A 35 -6.58 -4.69 15.61
CA ILE A 35 -6.49 -4.77 17.07
C ILE A 35 -5.44 -3.82 17.65
N ARG A 36 -4.42 -3.45 16.87
CA ARG A 36 -3.33 -2.55 17.26
C ARG A 36 -3.72 -1.08 17.27
N PHE A 37 -4.84 -0.69 16.68
CA PHE A 37 -5.27 0.71 16.61
C PHE A 37 -5.79 1.25 17.94
N GLN A 38 -6.08 0.36 18.89
CA GLN A 38 -6.56 0.71 20.21
C GLN A 38 -5.40 1.02 21.17
N VAL A 39 -5.69 1.86 22.16
CA VAL A 39 -4.81 2.11 23.31
C VAL A 39 -5.13 1.07 24.37
N LEU A 40 -4.10 0.47 24.97
CA LEU A 40 -4.26 -0.57 25.97
C LEU A 40 -4.75 0.02 27.29
N THR A 41 -5.81 -0.58 27.83
CA THR A 41 -6.40 -0.25 29.14
C THR A 41 -6.57 -1.48 30.03
N ASP A 42 -6.07 -2.64 29.60
CA ASP A 42 -6.27 -3.95 30.21
C ASP A 42 -4.96 -4.55 30.75
N VAL A 43 -3.95 -3.71 31.00
CA VAL A 43 -2.64 -4.17 31.46
C VAL A 43 -2.64 -4.40 32.97
N ASP A 44 -2.24 -5.61 33.39
CA ASP A 44 -2.11 -6.02 34.79
C ASP A 44 -0.84 -5.49 35.49
N ALA A 45 -0.66 -5.80 36.78
CA ALA A 45 0.46 -5.32 37.58
C ALA A 45 1.81 -5.91 37.13
N GLU A 46 1.78 -7.06 36.45
CA GLU A 46 2.93 -7.76 35.91
C GLU A 46 3.29 -7.29 34.49
N GLY A 47 2.51 -6.37 33.91
CA GLY A 47 2.76 -5.80 32.59
C GLY A 47 2.30 -6.69 31.44
N HIS A 48 1.24 -7.48 31.65
CA HIS A 48 0.59 -8.29 30.62
C HIS A 48 -0.77 -7.74 30.24
N SER A 49 -1.14 -7.89 28.97
CA SER A 49 -2.45 -7.54 28.43
C SER A 49 -3.10 -8.80 27.84
N PRO A 50 -4.34 -9.15 28.24
CA PRO A 50 -5.12 -10.20 27.58
C PRO A 50 -5.28 -9.97 26.07
N GLN A 51 -5.33 -8.71 25.61
CA GLN A 51 -5.39 -8.35 24.20
C GLN A 51 -4.08 -8.68 23.44
N PHE A 52 -2.93 -8.58 24.12
CA PHE A 52 -1.60 -8.89 23.56
C PHE A 52 -0.82 -9.88 24.45
N PRO A 53 -1.30 -11.14 24.59
CA PRO A 53 -0.78 -12.08 25.58
C PRO A 53 0.63 -12.59 25.27
N HIS A 54 1.10 -12.37 24.04
CA HIS A 54 2.45 -12.70 23.58
C HIS A 54 3.48 -11.60 23.86
N LEU A 55 3.06 -10.44 24.36
CA LEU A 55 3.93 -9.32 24.73
C LEU A 55 4.14 -9.27 26.25
N ARG A 56 5.22 -8.60 26.67
CA ARG A 56 5.62 -8.44 28.08
C ARG A 56 6.11 -7.02 28.33
N GLY A 57 6.08 -6.59 29.60
CA GLY A 57 6.55 -5.27 30.01
C GLY A 57 5.69 -4.13 29.47
N LEU A 58 4.39 -4.39 29.31
CA LEU A 58 3.39 -3.42 28.88
C LEU A 58 2.97 -2.51 30.03
N ARG A 59 2.31 -1.40 29.71
CA ARG A 59 1.63 -0.51 30.66
C ARG A 59 0.36 0.06 30.05
N ASN A 60 -0.62 0.38 30.89
CA ASN A 60 -1.82 1.10 30.44
C ASN A 60 -1.41 2.43 29.77
N GLY A 61 -2.04 2.74 28.63
CA GLY A 61 -1.67 3.84 27.75
C GLY A 61 -0.69 3.48 26.62
N ASP A 62 -0.12 2.27 26.62
CA ASP A 62 0.62 1.77 25.45
C ASP A 62 -0.31 1.61 24.24
N THR A 63 0.24 1.78 23.04
CA THR A 63 -0.44 1.42 21.79
C THR A 63 0.55 0.76 20.85
N ALA A 64 0.10 -0.30 20.20
CA ALA A 64 0.89 -1.01 19.20
C ALA A 64 0.65 -0.47 17.78
N SER A 65 -0.13 0.61 17.59
CA SER A 65 -0.35 1.19 16.26
C SER A 65 0.94 1.82 15.72
N SER A 66 1.34 1.46 14.50
CA SER A 66 2.49 2.10 13.87
C SER A 66 2.14 3.51 13.41
N ALA A 67 2.86 4.54 13.85
CA ALA A 67 2.58 5.93 13.43
C ALA A 67 2.70 6.11 11.90
N ILE A 68 3.66 5.42 11.27
CA ILE A 68 3.84 5.41 9.82
C ILE A 68 3.23 4.14 9.24
N LYS A 69 2.38 4.30 8.23
CA LYS A 69 1.74 3.21 7.50
C LYS A 69 2.27 3.17 6.06
N GLN A 70 2.91 2.07 5.65
CA GLN A 70 3.49 1.97 4.31
C GLN A 70 2.46 1.55 3.24
N VAL A 71 2.57 2.12 2.05
CA VAL A 71 1.90 1.73 0.81
C VAL A 71 2.99 1.29 -0.17
N ALA A 72 3.04 0.00 -0.47
CA ALA A 72 4.02 -0.62 -1.38
C ALA A 72 3.31 -1.32 -2.56
N SER A 73 4.06 -1.73 -3.58
CA SER A 73 3.54 -2.31 -4.84
C SER A 73 2.59 -3.50 -4.67
N GLY A 74 2.73 -4.30 -3.62
CA GLY A 74 1.82 -5.42 -3.34
C GLY A 74 0.45 -5.00 -2.80
N ARG A 75 0.30 -3.76 -2.31
CA ARG A 75 -0.88 -3.23 -1.58
C ARG A 75 -1.39 -4.14 -0.46
N PHE A 76 -0.49 -4.93 0.13
CA PHE A 76 -0.87 -5.85 1.21
C PHE A 76 -1.32 -5.06 2.44
N GLY A 77 -2.53 -5.37 2.90
CA GLY A 77 -3.13 -4.77 4.09
C GLY A 77 -3.39 -3.26 4.01
N VAL A 78 -3.34 -2.68 2.80
CA VAL A 78 -3.75 -1.29 2.57
C VAL A 78 -5.26 -1.25 2.50
N THR A 79 -5.91 -0.75 3.54
CA THR A 79 -7.37 -0.56 3.64
C THR A 79 -7.69 0.85 4.12
N PRO A 80 -8.94 1.34 3.97
CA PRO A 80 -9.34 2.65 4.47
C PRO A 80 -9.01 2.87 5.95
N GLU A 81 -9.38 1.90 6.81
CA GLU A 81 -9.08 1.94 8.25
C GLU A 81 -7.57 1.95 8.54
N TYR A 82 -6.78 1.21 7.77
CA TYR A 82 -5.32 1.22 7.89
C TYR A 82 -4.73 2.59 7.56
N LEU A 83 -5.21 3.24 6.50
CA LEU A 83 -4.74 4.55 6.05
C LEU A 83 -5.16 5.68 7.00
N ILE A 84 -6.38 5.63 7.56
CA ILE A 84 -6.86 6.68 8.46
C ILE A 84 -6.24 6.60 9.86
N ASN A 85 -5.72 5.43 10.26
CA ASN A 85 -4.95 5.23 11.49
C ASN A 85 -3.45 5.54 11.33
N ALA A 86 -3.06 6.23 10.25
CA ALA A 86 -1.71 6.72 10.01
C ALA A 86 -1.57 8.18 10.46
N GLN A 87 -0.47 8.50 11.13
CA GLN A 87 0.00 9.90 11.27
C GLN A 87 0.81 10.32 10.04
N GLN A 88 1.44 9.35 9.38
CA GLN A 88 2.17 9.52 8.14
C GLN A 88 2.01 8.28 7.27
N ILE A 89 1.88 8.44 5.97
CA ILE A 89 1.78 7.35 5.00
C ILE A 89 3.05 7.33 4.17
N GLU A 90 3.68 6.17 4.00
CA GLU A 90 4.94 6.05 3.24
C GLU A 90 4.74 5.31 1.92
N ILE A 91 4.88 6.01 0.79
CA ILE A 91 4.98 5.41 -0.54
C ILE A 91 6.37 4.80 -0.67
N LYS A 92 6.42 3.47 -0.73
CA LYS A 92 7.68 2.73 -0.85
C LYS A 92 8.02 2.48 -2.32
N ILE A 93 8.76 3.39 -2.94
CA ILE A 93 9.30 3.18 -4.29
C ILE A 93 10.37 2.07 -4.27
N ALA A 94 11.30 2.14 -3.32
CA ALA A 94 12.42 1.21 -3.27
C ALA A 94 12.95 0.97 -1.84
N GLN A 95 13.88 0.02 -1.70
CA GLN A 95 14.66 -0.21 -0.48
C GLN A 95 16.12 -0.54 -0.82
N GLY A 96 17.06 -0.11 0.03
CA GLY A 96 18.50 -0.20 -0.27
C GLY A 96 19.01 -1.61 -0.61
N ALA A 97 18.46 -2.64 0.03
CA ALA A 97 18.89 -4.02 -0.19
C ALA A 97 18.52 -4.61 -1.57
N LYS A 98 17.53 -4.01 -2.26
CA LYS A 98 17.03 -4.45 -3.57
C LYS A 98 16.24 -3.34 -4.26
N PRO A 99 16.92 -2.30 -4.78
CA PRO A 99 16.25 -1.09 -5.23
C PRO A 99 15.35 -1.30 -6.45
N GLY A 100 15.76 -2.15 -7.40
CA GLY A 100 15.02 -2.42 -8.64
C GLY A 100 13.95 -3.52 -8.54
N GLU A 101 13.56 -3.94 -7.33
CA GLU A 101 12.70 -5.11 -7.13
C GLU A 101 11.62 -4.89 -6.05
N GLY A 102 10.61 -5.76 -6.06
CA GLY A 102 9.54 -5.78 -5.07
C GLY A 102 9.88 -6.44 -3.73
N GLY A 103 8.96 -6.30 -2.77
CA GLY A 103 8.96 -7.04 -1.52
C GLY A 103 8.96 -8.56 -1.74
N GLN A 104 9.61 -9.30 -0.85
CA GLN A 104 9.68 -10.77 -0.93
C GLN A 104 9.37 -11.38 0.44
N LEU A 105 8.39 -12.27 0.49
CA LEU A 105 8.09 -13.09 1.64
C LEU A 105 7.98 -14.56 1.24
N PRO A 106 8.90 -15.43 1.68
CA PRO A 106 8.83 -16.86 1.39
C PRO A 106 7.51 -17.47 1.87
N GLY A 107 6.94 -18.39 1.08
CA GLY A 107 5.65 -19.03 1.39
C GLY A 107 5.62 -19.72 2.75
N SER A 108 6.76 -20.26 3.21
CA SER A 108 6.90 -20.84 4.56
C SER A 108 6.68 -19.85 5.70
N LYS A 109 6.74 -18.54 5.44
CA LYS A 109 6.42 -17.45 6.38
C LYS A 109 5.02 -16.88 6.16
N VAL A 110 4.29 -17.33 5.15
CA VAL A 110 2.90 -16.91 4.91
C VAL A 110 1.99 -17.84 5.71
N SER A 111 2.03 -17.66 7.03
CA SER A 111 1.13 -18.35 7.96
C SER A 111 -0.33 -17.94 7.72
N PRO A 112 -1.33 -18.67 8.25
CA PRO A 112 -2.72 -18.26 8.14
C PRO A 112 -2.98 -16.83 8.63
N TYR A 113 -2.30 -16.40 9.71
CA TYR A 113 -2.38 -15.03 10.22
C TYR A 113 -1.86 -14.00 9.21
N ILE A 114 -0.69 -14.26 8.60
CA ILE A 114 -0.13 -13.36 7.57
C ILE A 114 -1.01 -13.35 6.32
N ALA A 115 -1.51 -14.50 5.90
CA ALA A 115 -2.41 -14.60 4.75
C ALA A 115 -3.71 -13.83 4.98
N MET A 116 -4.28 -13.87 6.19
CA MET A 116 -5.44 -13.07 6.58
C MET A 116 -5.16 -11.57 6.44
N LEU A 117 -4.08 -11.08 7.06
CA LEU A 117 -3.73 -9.65 7.00
C LEU A 117 -3.47 -9.16 5.57
N ARG A 118 -2.86 -10.01 4.75
CA ARG A 118 -2.50 -9.67 3.37
C ARG A 118 -3.59 -10.01 2.35
N ARG A 119 -4.69 -10.65 2.79
CA ARG A 119 -5.75 -11.18 1.93
C ARG A 119 -5.17 -12.02 0.78
N SER A 120 -4.24 -12.90 1.16
CA SER A 120 -3.52 -13.81 0.28
C SER A 120 -3.79 -15.28 0.64
N LYS A 121 -3.12 -16.21 -0.04
CA LYS A 121 -3.25 -17.64 0.22
C LYS A 121 -2.15 -18.12 1.19
N PRO A 122 -2.49 -18.88 2.25
CA PRO A 122 -1.49 -19.48 3.15
C PRO A 122 -0.49 -20.35 2.39
N GLY A 123 0.79 -20.31 2.80
CA GLY A 123 1.85 -21.14 2.21
C GLY A 123 2.37 -20.68 0.84
N VAL A 124 1.70 -19.75 0.17
CA VAL A 124 2.10 -19.24 -1.15
C VAL A 124 3.11 -18.11 -0.98
N SER A 125 4.24 -18.18 -1.70
CA SER A 125 5.25 -17.11 -1.69
C SER A 125 4.69 -15.80 -2.24
N LEU A 126 4.97 -14.69 -1.57
CA LEU A 126 4.55 -13.37 -1.99
C LEU A 126 5.76 -12.60 -2.54
N ILE A 127 5.86 -12.57 -3.86
CA ILE A 127 6.78 -11.69 -4.59
C ILE A 127 5.93 -10.52 -5.08
N SER A 128 6.18 -9.34 -4.53
CA SER A 128 5.44 -8.14 -4.96
C SER A 128 5.92 -7.71 -6.35
N PRO A 129 5.07 -7.06 -7.15
CA PRO A 129 5.51 -6.46 -8.39
C PRO A 129 6.69 -5.51 -8.14
N PRO A 130 7.71 -5.43 -9.01
CA PRO A 130 8.74 -4.41 -8.88
C PRO A 130 8.18 -2.97 -8.90
N PRO A 131 7.32 -2.57 -9.86
CA PRO A 131 6.73 -1.24 -9.85
C PRO A 131 5.46 -1.17 -9.00
N HIS A 132 5.14 0.04 -8.58
CA HIS A 132 3.76 0.40 -8.29
C HIS A 132 3.01 0.51 -9.63
N HIS A 133 1.95 -0.27 -9.84
CA HIS A 133 1.22 -0.24 -11.12
C HIS A 133 0.37 1.03 -11.34
N ASP A 134 0.34 1.90 -10.33
CA ASP A 134 -0.24 3.25 -10.34
C ASP A 134 0.84 4.34 -10.26
N ILE A 135 2.10 4.02 -10.55
CA ILE A 135 3.21 4.97 -10.65
C ILE A 135 4.13 4.57 -11.82
N TYR A 136 3.88 5.12 -13.01
CA TYR A 136 4.76 4.98 -14.17
C TYR A 136 5.46 6.27 -14.57
N SER A 137 5.07 7.38 -13.97
CA SER A 137 5.69 8.69 -14.14
C SER A 137 5.61 9.53 -12.85
N ILE A 138 6.14 10.75 -12.90
CA ILE A 138 6.13 11.65 -11.74
C ILE A 138 4.71 12.19 -11.46
N GLU A 139 3.90 12.39 -12.49
CA GLU A 139 2.50 12.78 -12.36
C GLU A 139 1.63 11.67 -11.79
N ASP A 140 1.96 10.40 -12.04
CA ASP A 140 1.28 9.27 -11.38
C ASP A 140 1.66 9.19 -9.88
N LEU A 141 2.92 9.46 -9.54
CA LEU A 141 3.32 9.61 -8.13
C LEU A 141 2.54 10.75 -7.47
N ALA A 142 2.43 11.90 -8.14
CA ALA A 142 1.61 13.01 -7.66
C ALA A 142 0.15 12.61 -7.49
N GLN A 143 -0.40 11.75 -8.37
CA GLN A 143 -1.75 11.22 -8.23
C GLN A 143 -1.89 10.32 -7.01
N LEU A 144 -0.94 9.42 -6.73
CA LEU A 144 -0.99 8.62 -5.51
C LEU A 144 -0.83 9.49 -4.25
N ILE A 145 0.05 10.49 -4.25
CA ILE A 145 0.17 11.45 -3.14
C ILE A 145 -1.17 12.15 -2.91
N PHE A 146 -1.80 12.63 -3.99
CA PHE A 146 -3.14 13.24 -3.95
C PHE A 146 -4.17 12.26 -3.36
N ASP A 147 -4.18 10.99 -3.78
CA ASP A 147 -5.11 9.97 -3.28
C ASP A 147 -4.97 9.74 -1.76
N LEU A 148 -3.73 9.77 -1.26
CA LEU A 148 -3.42 9.54 0.15
C LEU A 148 -3.80 10.73 1.02
N HIS A 149 -3.52 11.97 0.58
CA HIS A 149 -4.04 13.16 1.24
C HIS A 149 -5.57 13.25 1.15
N GLN A 150 -6.17 12.67 0.10
CA GLN A 150 -7.61 12.69 -0.06
C GLN A 150 -8.30 11.85 1.01
N ILE A 151 -7.85 10.61 1.24
CA ILE A 151 -8.44 9.74 2.26
C ILE A 151 -8.05 10.15 3.68
N ASN A 152 -6.82 10.63 3.89
CA ASN A 152 -6.36 11.08 5.19
C ASN A 152 -5.65 12.43 5.09
N PRO A 153 -6.40 13.55 5.11
CA PRO A 153 -5.84 14.90 4.97
C PRO A 153 -5.00 15.34 6.18
N GLN A 154 -4.97 14.56 7.26
CA GLN A 154 -4.17 14.83 8.46
C GLN A 154 -2.84 14.10 8.46
N ALA A 155 -2.62 13.16 7.53
CA ALA A 155 -1.37 12.42 7.46
C ALA A 155 -0.39 13.05 6.47
N GLN A 156 0.86 13.18 6.90
CA GLN A 156 1.96 13.47 5.98
C GLN A 156 2.16 12.30 5.01
N VAL A 157 2.58 12.57 3.77
CA VAL A 157 2.98 11.57 2.79
C VAL A 157 4.49 11.61 2.61
N SER A 158 5.13 10.47 2.89
CA SER A 158 6.55 10.25 2.65
C SER A 158 6.78 9.43 1.38
N VAL A 159 7.84 9.74 0.64
CA VAL A 159 8.31 8.91 -0.48
C VAL A 159 9.67 8.34 -0.14
N LYS A 160 9.76 7.00 -0.08
CA LYS A 160 11.00 6.27 0.21
C LYS A 160 11.73 5.92 -1.08
N LEU A 161 12.87 6.56 -1.27
CA LEU A 161 13.81 6.38 -2.38
C LEU A 161 15.09 5.68 -1.90
N VAL A 162 15.90 5.20 -2.85
CA VAL A 162 17.24 4.66 -2.57
C VAL A 162 18.28 5.56 -3.21
N ALA A 163 19.35 5.83 -2.47
CA ALA A 163 20.48 6.61 -2.96
C ALA A 163 21.07 5.99 -4.23
N GLU A 164 21.11 6.78 -5.29
CA GLU A 164 21.84 6.56 -6.53
C GLU A 164 22.02 7.92 -7.24
N ILE A 165 22.97 8.00 -8.17
CA ILE A 165 23.18 9.24 -8.95
C ILE A 165 21.89 9.63 -9.69
N GLY A 166 21.49 10.90 -9.57
CA GLY A 166 20.26 11.42 -10.18
C GLY A 166 19.07 11.47 -9.22
N ILE A 167 19.19 10.90 -8.01
CA ILE A 167 18.15 10.99 -6.98
C ILE A 167 17.77 12.44 -6.65
N GLY A 168 18.69 13.40 -6.74
CA GLY A 168 18.38 14.81 -6.50
C GLY A 168 17.35 15.37 -7.47
N THR A 169 17.43 14.97 -8.75
CA THR A 169 16.45 15.36 -9.78
C THR A 169 15.08 14.75 -9.49
N ILE A 170 15.06 13.46 -9.12
CA ILE A 170 13.83 12.76 -8.73
C ILE A 170 13.22 13.44 -7.51
N ALA A 171 14.01 13.76 -6.49
CA ALA A 171 13.54 14.40 -5.27
C ALA A 171 12.93 15.78 -5.52
N ALA A 172 13.47 16.56 -6.46
CA ALA A 172 12.83 17.81 -6.88
C ALA A 172 11.44 17.56 -7.52
N GLY A 173 11.31 16.51 -8.33
CA GLY A 173 10.01 16.06 -8.83
C GLY A 173 9.06 15.66 -7.70
N VAL A 174 9.53 14.88 -6.72
CA VAL A 174 8.75 14.43 -5.57
C VAL A 174 8.25 15.61 -4.71
N ALA A 175 9.09 16.60 -4.45
CA ALA A 175 8.69 17.81 -3.73
C ALA A 175 7.64 18.62 -4.50
N LYS A 176 7.72 18.65 -5.84
CA LYS A 176 6.70 19.28 -6.69
C LYS A 176 5.41 18.45 -6.79
N ALA A 177 5.50 17.15 -6.57
CA ALA A 177 4.38 16.21 -6.52
C ALA A 177 3.61 16.25 -5.19
N ASN A 178 3.94 17.21 -4.30
CA ASN A 178 3.25 17.50 -3.04
C ASN A 178 3.52 16.51 -1.89
N ALA A 179 4.63 15.77 -1.92
CA ALA A 179 5.05 14.97 -0.77
C ALA A 179 5.55 15.89 0.37
N ASP A 180 5.32 15.51 1.62
CA ASP A 180 5.80 16.25 2.80
C ASP A 180 7.19 15.79 3.25
N VAL A 181 7.55 14.54 2.95
CA VAL A 181 8.80 13.93 3.44
C VAL A 181 9.45 13.10 2.33
N ILE A 182 10.77 13.21 2.19
CA ILE A 182 11.55 12.34 1.31
C ILE A 182 12.50 11.53 2.17
N GLN A 183 12.39 10.21 2.10
CA GLN A 183 13.34 9.31 2.73
C GLN A 183 14.38 8.82 1.73
N ILE A 184 15.65 9.02 2.06
CA ILE A 184 16.81 8.52 1.32
C ILE A 184 17.35 7.29 2.05
N SER A 185 17.23 6.13 1.43
CA SER A 185 17.81 4.88 1.94
C SER A 185 19.15 4.56 1.29
N GLY A 186 20.18 4.30 2.08
CA GLY A 186 21.47 3.81 1.57
C GLY A 186 21.44 2.34 1.18
N HIS A 187 22.43 1.89 0.38
CA HIS A 187 22.60 0.48 0.00
C HIS A 187 22.74 -0.47 1.21
N ASP A 188 23.14 0.05 2.37
CA ASP A 188 23.35 -0.69 3.62
C ASP A 188 22.06 -1.03 4.40
N GLY A 189 20.90 -0.75 3.82
CA GLY A 189 19.61 -1.14 4.40
C GLY A 189 19.48 -2.65 4.61
N GLY A 190 18.96 -3.06 5.77
CA GLY A 190 18.67 -4.47 6.05
C GLY A 190 17.49 -5.02 5.25
N THR A 191 17.38 -6.35 5.18
CA THR A 191 16.24 -7.04 4.54
C THR A 191 15.98 -8.40 5.17
N GLY A 192 14.70 -8.82 5.19
CA GLY A 192 14.31 -10.16 5.60
C GLY A 192 14.56 -11.23 4.52
N ALA A 193 14.48 -10.85 3.24
CA ALA A 193 14.72 -11.71 2.08
C ALA A 193 15.01 -10.86 0.83
N SER A 194 16.08 -11.20 0.12
CA SER A 194 16.51 -10.52 -1.11
C SER A 194 17.54 -11.37 -1.86
N PRO A 195 17.67 -11.24 -3.19
CA PRO A 195 18.81 -11.79 -3.90
C PRO A 195 20.13 -11.25 -3.35
N LEU A 196 21.13 -12.12 -3.28
CA LEU A 196 22.47 -11.74 -2.80
C LEU A 196 23.13 -10.73 -3.74
N SER A 197 22.90 -10.85 -5.04
CA SER A 197 23.37 -9.90 -6.05
C SER A 197 22.91 -8.48 -5.73
N SER A 198 21.62 -8.29 -5.46
CA SER A 198 21.03 -6.98 -5.16
C SER A 198 21.59 -6.40 -3.85
N ILE A 199 21.74 -7.23 -2.81
CA ILE A 199 22.35 -6.81 -1.53
C ILE A 199 23.79 -6.30 -1.72
N LYS A 200 24.54 -6.85 -2.69
CA LYS A 200 25.96 -6.55 -2.87
C LYS A 200 26.27 -5.55 -3.98
N HIS A 201 25.34 -5.34 -4.91
CA HIS A 201 25.65 -4.67 -6.18
C HIS A 201 24.61 -3.64 -6.63
N ALA A 202 23.54 -3.40 -5.87
CA ALA A 202 22.53 -2.40 -6.21
C ALA A 202 22.36 -1.35 -5.10
N GLY A 203 22.24 -0.08 -5.51
CA GLY A 203 22.17 1.07 -4.61
C GLY A 203 23.54 1.70 -4.31
N SER A 204 23.51 2.94 -3.81
CA SER A 204 24.68 3.74 -3.44
C SER A 204 24.66 4.13 -1.95
N PRO A 205 25.78 4.63 -1.38
CA PRO A 205 25.83 5.12 -0.01
C PRO A 205 24.83 6.26 0.21
N TRP A 206 24.20 6.29 1.40
CA TRP A 206 23.23 7.33 1.71
C TRP A 206 23.88 8.71 1.79
N GLU A 207 25.17 8.80 2.13
CA GLU A 207 25.92 10.05 2.16
C GLU A 207 25.88 10.75 0.80
N LEU A 208 26.04 9.99 -0.30
CA LEU A 208 25.96 10.53 -1.65
C LEU A 208 24.53 10.97 -2.00
N GLY A 209 23.54 10.10 -1.76
CA GLY A 209 22.16 10.41 -2.11
C GLY A 209 21.57 11.57 -1.30
N LEU A 210 21.81 11.59 0.01
CA LEU A 210 21.31 12.63 0.91
C LEU A 210 21.88 13.99 0.55
N THR A 211 23.19 14.07 0.32
CA THR A 211 23.85 15.33 -0.03
C THR A 211 23.45 15.82 -1.42
N GLU A 212 23.23 14.92 -2.38
CA GLU A 212 22.67 15.27 -3.70
C GLU A 212 21.26 15.85 -3.58
N VAL A 213 20.35 15.18 -2.84
CA VAL A 213 18.98 15.65 -2.63
C VAL A 213 18.98 17.01 -1.92
N HIS A 214 19.73 17.16 -0.84
CA HIS A 214 19.79 18.41 -0.09
C HIS A 214 20.28 19.57 -0.96
N ARG A 215 21.37 19.36 -1.73
CA ARG A 215 21.90 20.36 -2.68
C ARG A 215 20.86 20.76 -3.71
N VAL A 216 20.30 19.78 -4.44
CA VAL A 216 19.39 20.05 -5.55
C VAL A 216 18.11 20.76 -5.07
N LEU A 217 17.56 20.35 -3.93
CA LEU A 217 16.36 20.99 -3.37
C LEU A 217 16.63 22.43 -2.92
N LEU A 218 17.80 22.73 -2.34
CA LEU A 218 18.17 24.10 -1.99
C LEU A 218 18.35 24.97 -3.23
N GLU A 219 19.08 24.48 -4.23
CA GLU A 219 19.32 25.19 -5.49
C GLU A 219 18.02 25.49 -6.26
N ASN A 220 17.00 24.64 -6.11
CA ASN A 220 15.68 24.82 -6.72
C ASN A 220 14.65 25.52 -5.82
N GLN A 221 15.02 25.95 -4.60
CA GLN A 221 14.10 26.56 -3.64
C GLN A 221 12.87 25.68 -3.34
N LEU A 222 13.12 24.38 -3.16
CA LEU A 222 12.11 23.37 -2.82
C LEU A 222 12.38 22.71 -1.45
N ARG A 223 13.49 23.05 -0.79
CA ARG A 223 13.95 22.34 0.43
C ARG A 223 13.03 22.56 1.64
N ASP A 224 12.31 23.67 1.67
CA ASP A 224 11.28 24.01 2.67
C ASP A 224 10.02 23.17 2.55
N ARG A 225 9.74 22.61 1.37
CA ARG A 225 8.55 21.77 1.16
C ARG A 225 8.65 20.42 1.84
N VAL A 226 9.86 19.87 1.97
CA VAL A 226 10.04 18.49 2.40
C VAL A 226 10.97 18.35 3.58
N ILE A 227 10.58 17.53 4.55
CA ILE A 227 11.47 16.99 5.55
C ILE A 227 12.34 15.91 4.90
N LEU A 228 13.66 15.95 5.12
CA LEU A 228 14.55 14.87 4.66
C LEU A 228 14.79 13.84 5.77
N ARG A 229 14.46 12.58 5.48
CA ARG A 229 14.75 11.42 6.34
C ARG A 229 15.84 10.58 5.72
N VAL A 230 16.73 10.01 6.54
CA VAL A 230 17.79 9.11 6.06
C VAL A 230 17.82 7.79 6.84
N ASP A 231 18.02 6.68 6.15
CA ASP A 231 18.33 5.38 6.78
C ASP A 231 19.41 4.62 5.99
N GLY A 232 19.91 3.53 6.60
CA GLY A 232 20.91 2.66 6.00
C GLY A 232 22.17 2.61 6.84
N GLY A 233 22.31 1.56 7.66
CA GLY A 233 23.53 1.34 8.43
C GLY A 233 23.77 2.26 9.63
N LEU A 234 22.84 3.18 9.98
CA LEU A 234 22.94 4.03 11.18
C LEU A 234 22.88 3.22 12.47
N LYS A 235 23.77 3.50 13.42
CA LYS A 235 23.92 2.74 14.68
C LYS A 235 24.17 3.60 15.92
N CYS A 236 24.87 4.72 15.80
CA CYS A 236 25.31 5.53 16.93
C CYS A 236 24.91 7.01 16.79
N GLY A 237 25.14 7.79 17.84
CA GLY A 237 24.90 9.24 17.79
C GLY A 237 25.78 9.98 16.79
N TRP A 238 27.01 9.50 16.54
CA TRP A 238 27.86 10.04 15.48
C TRP A 238 27.22 9.92 14.09
N ASP A 239 26.61 8.77 13.75
CA ASP A 239 25.95 8.56 12.45
C ASP A 239 24.79 9.56 12.26
N VAL A 240 24.04 9.83 13.33
CA VAL A 240 22.95 10.83 13.33
C VAL A 240 23.49 12.22 13.07
N VAL A 241 24.56 12.63 13.75
CA VAL A 241 25.17 13.96 13.54
C VAL A 241 25.73 14.08 12.12
N MET A 242 26.34 13.02 11.57
CA MET A 242 26.83 13.03 10.19
C MET A 242 25.68 13.19 9.19
N GLY A 243 24.58 12.46 9.35
CA GLY A 243 23.37 12.64 8.54
C GLY A 243 22.80 14.05 8.67
N ALA A 244 22.77 14.61 9.89
CA ALA A 244 22.30 15.97 10.12
C ALA A 244 23.14 16.98 9.35
N LEU A 245 24.48 16.95 9.48
CA LEU A 245 25.39 17.85 8.77
C LEU A 245 25.25 17.75 7.25
N MET A 246 24.89 16.57 6.73
CA MET A 246 24.62 16.31 5.32
C MET A 246 23.21 16.71 4.84
N GLY A 247 22.33 17.13 5.75
CA GLY A 247 21.02 17.72 5.42
C GLY A 247 19.79 16.94 5.86
N ALA A 248 19.94 15.83 6.58
CA ALA A 248 18.81 15.06 7.12
C ALA A 248 18.27 15.65 8.43
N GLU A 249 16.98 15.47 8.66
CA GLU A 249 16.22 15.96 9.82
C GLU A 249 15.64 14.81 10.64
N GLU A 250 15.31 13.69 9.98
CA GLU A 250 14.90 12.45 10.62
C GLU A 250 15.84 11.28 10.30
N PHE A 251 15.96 10.34 11.23
CA PHE A 251 16.93 9.24 11.17
C PHE A 251 16.22 7.90 11.39
N GLY A 252 16.25 7.04 10.38
CA GLY A 252 15.60 5.74 10.39
C GLY A 252 16.54 4.61 10.83
N PHE A 253 16.02 3.73 11.70
CA PHE A 253 16.77 2.59 12.24
C PHE A 253 15.99 1.29 12.04
N GLY A 254 16.66 0.28 11.47
CA GLY A 254 16.09 -1.04 11.24
C GLY A 254 16.83 -2.12 12.04
N SER A 255 17.97 -2.55 11.50
CA SER A 255 18.72 -3.69 12.05
C SER A 255 19.17 -3.51 13.50
N VAL A 256 19.60 -2.31 13.90
CA VAL A 256 20.03 -2.05 15.29
C VAL A 256 18.86 -2.03 16.27
N ALA A 257 17.69 -1.57 15.86
CA ALA A 257 16.48 -1.67 16.68
C ALA A 257 16.11 -3.15 16.90
N MET A 258 16.19 -3.99 15.86
CA MET A 258 16.01 -5.44 16.01
C MET A 258 17.07 -6.08 16.92
N ILE A 259 18.31 -5.58 16.92
CA ILE A 259 19.37 -6.06 17.83
C ILE A 259 19.03 -5.69 19.28
N ALA A 260 18.52 -4.49 19.53
CA ALA A 260 18.02 -4.09 20.85
C ALA A 260 16.87 -4.98 21.35
N GLU A 261 16.10 -5.56 20.43
CA GLU A 261 15.05 -6.54 20.74
C GLU A 261 15.55 -7.99 20.93
N GLY A 262 16.83 -8.26 20.64
CA GLY A 262 17.45 -9.58 20.82
C GLY A 262 17.91 -10.27 19.53
N CYS A 263 17.90 -9.61 18.37
CA CYS A 263 18.52 -10.16 17.17
C CYS A 263 20.02 -10.38 17.37
N ILE A 264 20.48 -11.60 17.13
CA ILE A 264 21.90 -12.00 17.25
C ILE A 264 22.64 -12.04 15.90
N MET A 265 22.08 -11.40 14.87
CA MET A 265 22.68 -11.33 13.53
C MET A 265 22.99 -12.69 12.87
N ALA A 266 22.13 -13.70 13.10
CA ALA A 266 22.27 -15.04 12.49
C ALA A 266 22.10 -15.05 10.95
N ARG A 267 21.51 -13.99 10.36
CA ARG A 267 21.31 -13.82 8.90
C ARG A 267 20.51 -14.92 8.19
N ILE A 268 19.68 -15.63 8.93
CA ILE A 268 18.76 -16.67 8.40
C ILE A 268 17.29 -16.21 8.40
N CYS A 269 17.05 -14.90 8.29
CA CYS A 269 15.71 -14.30 8.36
C CYS A 269 14.73 -14.85 7.32
N HIS A 270 15.24 -15.19 6.13
CA HIS A 270 14.48 -15.73 5.00
C HIS A 270 14.12 -17.21 5.18
N THR A 271 14.78 -17.95 6.09
CA THR A 271 14.57 -19.40 6.24
C THR A 271 13.45 -19.76 7.21
N ASN A 272 12.85 -18.76 7.86
CA ASN A 272 11.87 -18.92 8.93
C ASN A 272 12.43 -19.57 10.22
N ASN A 273 13.75 -19.74 10.35
CA ASN A 273 14.40 -20.44 11.47
C ASN A 273 15.14 -19.49 12.43
N CYS A 274 14.65 -18.26 12.61
CA CYS A 274 15.28 -17.31 13.54
C CYS A 274 15.36 -17.92 14.96
N PRO A 275 16.56 -18.05 15.56
CA PRO A 275 16.74 -18.79 16.81
C PRO A 275 16.16 -18.07 18.04
N VAL A 276 15.88 -16.78 17.90
CA VAL A 276 15.51 -15.84 18.97
C VAL A 276 14.10 -15.25 18.78
N GLY A 277 13.29 -15.82 17.88
CA GLY A 277 11.89 -15.40 17.73
C GLY A 277 11.64 -14.04 17.06
N VAL A 278 12.68 -13.38 16.51
CA VAL A 278 12.55 -12.05 15.86
C VAL A 278 12.03 -12.15 14.42
N ALA A 279 12.69 -12.92 13.55
CA ALA A 279 12.41 -12.95 12.11
C ALA A 279 11.82 -14.30 11.66
N THR A 280 10.77 -14.76 12.35
CA THR A 280 10.12 -16.06 12.11
C THR A 280 8.62 -15.98 12.40
N GLN A 281 7.84 -16.80 11.69
CA GLN A 281 6.41 -17.03 11.95
C GLN A 281 6.15 -18.37 12.65
N LYS A 282 7.19 -19.15 12.96
CA LYS A 282 7.07 -20.42 13.68
C LYS A 282 6.78 -20.16 15.15
N GLU A 283 5.65 -20.65 15.63
CA GLU A 283 5.16 -20.34 16.98
C GLU A 283 6.14 -20.77 18.07
N GLU A 284 6.75 -21.95 17.93
CA GLU A 284 7.74 -22.49 18.87
C GLU A 284 9.02 -21.67 18.94
N LEU A 285 9.36 -20.95 17.86
CA LEU A 285 10.50 -20.04 17.83
C LEU A 285 10.11 -18.65 18.33
N ARG A 286 8.90 -18.16 18.05
CA ARG A 286 8.40 -16.88 18.57
C ARG A 286 8.32 -16.87 20.10
N LYS A 287 8.00 -17.99 20.73
CA LYS A 287 8.04 -18.16 22.20
C LYS A 287 9.40 -17.86 22.82
N ARG A 288 10.48 -17.81 22.02
CA ARG A 288 11.84 -17.47 22.47
C ARG A 288 12.14 -15.97 22.42
N PHE A 289 11.22 -15.14 21.93
CA PHE A 289 11.44 -13.72 21.75
C PHE A 289 11.69 -13.01 23.10
N PRO A 290 12.87 -12.38 23.30
CA PRO A 290 13.23 -11.80 24.60
C PRO A 290 12.92 -10.30 24.72
N GLY A 291 12.56 -9.63 23.63
CA GLY A 291 12.44 -8.18 23.57
C GLY A 291 11.31 -7.62 24.43
N LEU A 292 11.60 -6.48 25.07
CA LEU A 292 10.64 -5.64 25.78
C LEU A 292 10.67 -4.22 25.16
N PRO A 293 9.56 -3.46 25.18
CA PRO A 293 9.56 -2.08 24.68
C PRO A 293 10.67 -1.22 25.31
N GLU A 294 10.95 -1.45 26.60
CA GLU A 294 11.96 -0.73 27.36
C GLU A 294 13.38 -0.89 26.81
N HIS A 295 13.72 -2.03 26.20
CA HIS A 295 15.05 -2.24 25.62
C HIS A 295 15.30 -1.30 24.44
N VAL A 296 14.27 -1.10 23.61
CA VAL A 296 14.31 -0.22 22.44
C VAL A 296 14.27 1.25 22.87
N VAL A 297 13.44 1.58 23.87
CA VAL A 297 13.42 2.92 24.50
C VAL A 297 14.83 3.31 24.98
N ASN A 298 15.46 2.45 25.79
CA ASN A 298 16.80 2.70 26.32
C ASN A 298 17.86 2.82 25.23
N PHE A 299 17.78 1.99 24.19
CA PHE A 299 18.65 2.13 23.03
C PHE A 299 18.60 3.54 22.44
N PHE A 300 17.40 4.05 22.13
CA PHE A 300 17.27 5.40 21.55
C PHE A 300 17.66 6.52 22.51
N LEU A 301 17.47 6.34 23.83
CA LEU A 301 17.99 7.29 24.83
C LEU A 301 19.52 7.36 24.80
N PHE A 302 20.23 6.23 24.66
CA PHE A 302 21.69 6.23 24.50
C PHE A 302 22.15 6.94 23.24
N ILE A 303 21.48 6.71 22.10
CA ILE A 303 21.78 7.41 20.85
C ILE A 303 21.59 8.92 21.01
N ALA A 304 20.46 9.33 21.59
CA ALA A 304 20.16 10.74 21.82
C ALA A 304 21.18 11.42 22.75
N GLU A 305 21.63 10.72 23.79
CA GLU A 305 22.64 11.24 24.72
C GLU A 305 24.01 11.42 24.03
N GLU A 306 24.40 10.48 23.17
CA GLU A 306 25.61 10.61 22.36
C GLU A 306 25.51 11.81 21.41
N VAL A 307 24.36 12.01 20.73
CA VAL A 307 24.11 13.21 19.90
C VAL A 307 24.29 14.48 20.71
N ARG A 308 23.70 14.57 21.91
CA ARG A 308 23.85 15.74 22.80
C ARG A 308 25.30 16.00 23.17
N SER A 309 26.08 14.96 23.43
CA SER A 309 27.52 15.09 23.74
C SER A 309 28.31 15.67 22.56
N ILE A 310 28.00 15.24 21.34
CA ILE A 310 28.67 15.73 20.11
C ILE A 310 28.27 17.18 19.84
N LEU A 311 26.98 17.52 19.98
CA LEU A 311 26.49 18.90 19.83
C LEU A 311 27.19 19.85 20.82
N ALA A 312 27.30 19.45 22.09
CA ALA A 312 28.00 20.22 23.11
C ALA A 312 29.47 20.43 22.76
N LYS A 313 30.15 19.40 22.23
CA LYS A 313 31.54 19.50 21.75
C LYS A 313 31.69 20.44 20.55
N LEU A 314 30.71 20.48 19.65
CA LEU A 314 30.68 21.39 18.51
C LEU A 314 30.25 22.82 18.89
N GLY A 315 29.72 23.03 20.10
CA GLY A 315 29.28 24.33 20.60
C GLY A 315 27.85 24.72 20.20
N TYR A 316 27.01 23.77 19.80
CA TYR A 316 25.61 24.00 19.41
C TYR A 316 24.64 23.41 20.44
N ARG A 317 23.44 23.99 20.58
CA ARG A 317 22.49 23.60 21.64
C ARG A 317 21.49 22.56 21.16
N THR A 318 21.15 22.57 19.87
CA THR A 318 20.12 21.73 19.27
C THR A 318 20.60 21.14 17.94
N LEU A 319 19.99 20.02 17.55
CA LEU A 319 20.29 19.39 16.25
C LEU A 319 19.95 20.33 15.09
N ASN A 320 18.85 21.09 15.22
CA ASN A 320 18.36 22.03 14.20
C ASN A 320 19.41 23.09 13.79
N GLU A 321 20.31 23.48 14.69
CA GLU A 321 21.38 24.46 14.41
C GLU A 321 22.45 23.91 13.45
N ILE A 322 22.58 22.58 13.33
CA ILE A 322 23.65 21.95 12.54
C ILE A 322 23.15 21.27 11.26
N ILE A 323 21.84 21.12 11.04
CA ILE A 323 21.32 20.42 9.86
C ILE A 323 21.79 21.13 8.56
N GLY A 324 22.43 20.40 7.65
CA GLY A 324 22.99 20.94 6.41
C GLY A 324 24.26 21.81 6.58
N ARG A 325 24.87 21.86 7.78
CA ARG A 325 26.12 22.60 8.04
C ARG A 325 27.36 21.82 7.61
N ALA A 326 27.44 21.53 6.31
CA ALA A 326 28.54 20.78 5.72
C ALA A 326 29.92 21.46 5.89
N ASP A 327 29.94 22.77 6.16
CA ASP A 327 31.15 23.54 6.49
C ASP A 327 31.85 23.06 7.78
N LEU A 328 31.15 22.29 8.64
CA LEU A 328 31.72 21.67 9.82
C LEU A 328 32.43 20.33 9.52
N LEU A 329 32.31 19.81 8.29
CA LEU A 329 32.93 18.57 7.87
C LEU A 329 34.29 18.84 7.22
N VAL A 330 35.32 18.14 7.71
CA VAL A 330 36.66 18.14 7.11
C VAL A 330 37.14 16.71 6.86
N PRO A 331 37.77 16.42 5.71
CA PRO A 331 38.41 15.13 5.48
C PRO A 331 39.50 14.89 6.53
N ARG A 332 39.48 13.70 7.13
CA ARG A 332 40.53 13.25 8.03
C ARG A 332 41.87 13.15 7.29
N GLN A 333 42.92 13.72 7.87
CA GLN A 333 44.28 13.71 7.31
C GLN A 333 45.09 12.47 7.72
N ASP A 334 44.61 11.74 8.73
CA ASP A 334 45.27 10.59 9.35
C ASP A 334 44.78 9.23 8.79
N VAL A 335 44.01 9.23 7.70
CA VAL A 335 43.45 8.03 7.08
C VAL A 335 44.23 7.66 5.82
N THR A 336 44.92 6.53 5.85
CA THR A 336 45.58 5.92 4.69
C THR A 336 44.72 4.80 4.12
N LEU A 337 44.31 4.93 2.85
CA LEU A 337 43.54 3.89 2.16
C LEU A 337 44.47 2.81 1.60
N THR A 338 44.08 1.53 1.74
CA THR A 338 44.90 0.40 1.29
C THR A 338 45.09 0.34 -0.23
N LYS A 339 44.09 0.79 -1.01
CA LYS A 339 44.02 0.54 -2.46
C LYS A 339 44.32 1.75 -3.33
N THR A 340 44.18 2.96 -2.81
CA THR A 340 44.19 4.19 -3.59
C THR A 340 44.79 5.34 -2.79
N SER A 341 45.15 6.42 -3.48
CA SER A 341 45.28 7.74 -2.86
C SER A 341 43.94 8.21 -2.26
N PRO A 342 43.93 9.28 -1.43
CA PRO A 342 42.70 9.81 -0.83
C PRO A 342 41.60 10.09 -1.86
N LEU A 343 40.35 9.82 -1.46
CA LEU A 343 39.18 10.06 -2.30
C LEU A 343 38.86 11.56 -2.37
N ASN A 344 38.28 11.99 -3.49
CA ASN A 344 37.69 13.32 -3.58
C ASN A 344 36.30 13.33 -2.92
N LEU A 345 36.21 13.98 -1.76
CA LEU A 345 34.98 14.10 -0.97
C LEU A 345 34.23 15.43 -1.19
N ALA A 346 34.56 16.18 -2.23
CA ALA A 346 33.94 17.48 -2.50
C ALA A 346 32.41 17.39 -2.66
N CYS A 347 31.89 16.26 -3.15
CA CYS A 347 30.44 16.05 -3.24
C CYS A 347 29.73 16.12 -1.88
N LEU A 348 30.41 15.72 -0.80
CA LEU A 348 29.88 15.70 0.56
C LEU A 348 30.12 17.01 1.33
N THR A 349 31.24 17.69 1.06
CA THR A 349 31.66 18.86 1.85
C THR A 349 31.35 20.20 1.20
N LYS A 350 31.25 20.27 -0.13
CA LYS A 350 30.88 21.51 -0.85
C LYS A 350 29.38 21.57 -1.09
N LEU A 351 28.61 21.70 -0.02
CA LEU A 351 27.17 21.95 -0.09
C LEU A 351 26.88 23.45 -0.05
N PRO A 352 25.66 23.90 -0.46
CA PRO A 352 25.26 25.29 -0.32
C PRO A 352 25.42 25.78 1.13
N ASP A 353 25.81 27.04 1.31
CA ASP A 353 26.07 27.59 2.64
C ASP A 353 24.76 27.81 3.41
N THR A 354 24.64 27.16 4.56
CA THR A 354 23.45 27.24 5.44
C THR A 354 23.71 27.98 6.75
N ARG A 355 24.82 28.75 6.86
CA ARG A 355 25.12 29.58 8.06
C ARG A 355 24.15 30.74 8.23
N GLY A 356 23.65 31.28 7.12
CA GLY A 356 22.71 32.41 7.08
C GLY A 356 21.26 31.95 7.04
N ASP A 357 20.70 31.78 5.83
CA ASP A 357 19.29 31.43 5.64
C ASP A 357 19.02 29.97 6.03
N ARG A 358 18.15 29.79 7.03
CA ARG A 358 17.70 28.49 7.54
C ARG A 358 16.17 28.36 7.52
N ARG A 359 15.46 29.22 6.79
CA ARG A 359 13.99 29.19 6.68
C ARG A 359 13.47 27.88 6.09
N TRP A 360 14.29 27.16 5.33
CA TRP A 360 13.95 25.84 4.76
C TRP A 360 13.74 24.72 5.79
N LEU A 361 14.04 24.95 7.07
CA LEU A 361 13.68 24.05 8.18
C LEU A 361 12.26 24.29 8.71
N GLN A 362 11.54 25.28 8.16
CA GLN A 362 10.16 25.58 8.51
C GLN A 362 9.24 24.95 7.48
N HIS A 363 8.63 23.83 7.86
CA HIS A 363 7.73 23.07 7.00
C HIS A 363 6.27 23.38 7.32
N GLU A 364 5.40 23.27 6.32
CA GLU A 364 3.97 23.10 6.57
C GLU A 364 3.74 21.76 7.29
N THR A 365 2.70 21.66 8.12
CA THR A 365 2.41 20.41 8.84
C THR A 365 2.08 19.28 7.87
N VAL A 366 1.17 19.52 6.92
CA VAL A 366 0.78 18.61 5.83
C VAL A 366 0.36 19.48 4.65
N HIS A 367 0.81 19.15 3.44
CA HIS A 367 0.38 19.83 2.22
C HIS A 367 -1.08 19.52 1.86
N SER A 368 -1.77 20.52 1.31
CA SER A 368 -3.17 20.39 0.90
C SER A 368 -3.32 19.98 -0.58
N ASN A 369 -4.37 19.21 -0.88
CA ASN A 369 -4.84 18.97 -2.25
C ASN A 369 -5.52 20.20 -2.88
N GLY A 370 -5.74 21.27 -2.10
CA GLY A 370 -6.59 22.39 -2.49
C GLY A 370 -8.09 22.05 -2.36
N ALA A 371 -8.94 22.82 -3.03
CA ALA A 371 -10.37 22.58 -3.07
C ALA A 371 -10.69 21.31 -3.89
N VAL A 372 -11.47 20.40 -3.31
CA VAL A 372 -11.87 19.13 -3.95
C VAL A 372 -13.37 18.91 -3.85
N LEU A 373 -13.94 18.19 -4.81
CA LEU A 373 -15.40 17.95 -4.88
C LEU A 373 -15.94 17.25 -3.61
N ASP A 374 -15.17 16.33 -3.02
CA ASP A 374 -15.59 15.66 -1.78
C ASP A 374 -15.83 16.63 -0.62
N ASP A 375 -15.15 17.78 -0.57
CA ASP A 375 -15.40 18.79 0.47
C ASP A 375 -16.77 19.42 0.30
N GLU A 376 -17.18 19.70 -0.94
CA GLU A 376 -18.52 20.21 -1.25
C GLU A 376 -19.59 19.18 -0.91
N ILE A 377 -19.32 17.89 -1.13
CA ILE A 377 -20.23 16.80 -0.77
C ILE A 377 -20.33 16.66 0.76
N LEU A 378 -19.21 16.63 1.47
CA LEU A 378 -19.16 16.52 2.94
C LEU A 378 -19.72 17.76 3.66
N ALA A 379 -19.73 18.92 3.02
CA ALA A 379 -20.33 20.13 3.56
C ALA A 379 -21.87 20.11 3.55
N ARG A 380 -22.50 19.18 2.82
CA ARG A 380 -23.96 19.06 2.75
C ARG A 380 -24.55 18.51 4.06
N PRO A 381 -25.54 19.17 4.68
CA PRO A 381 -26.13 18.72 5.94
C PRO A 381 -26.70 17.30 5.88
N GLU A 382 -27.28 16.90 4.76
CA GLU A 382 -27.83 15.56 4.55
C GLU A 382 -26.75 14.47 4.53
N VAL A 383 -25.55 14.76 4.02
CA VAL A 383 -24.40 13.83 4.03
C VAL A 383 -23.81 13.73 5.43
N GLN A 384 -23.67 14.85 6.13
CA GLN A 384 -23.23 14.87 7.52
C GLN A 384 -24.19 14.06 8.39
N ALA A 385 -25.51 14.26 8.24
CA ALA A 385 -26.52 13.49 8.96
C ALA A 385 -26.47 12.00 8.61
N ALA A 386 -26.28 11.64 7.34
CA ALA A 386 -26.13 10.25 6.91
C ALA A 386 -24.92 9.56 7.57
N ILE A 387 -23.77 10.23 7.61
CA ILE A 387 -22.58 9.71 8.29
C ILE A 387 -22.80 9.68 9.81
N GLU A 388 -23.36 10.72 10.41
CA GLU A 388 -23.47 10.83 11.87
C GLU A 388 -24.47 9.86 12.48
N LYS A 389 -25.63 9.73 11.82
CA LYS A 389 -26.80 8.99 12.30
C LYS A 389 -26.97 7.66 11.57
N GLN A 390 -26.03 7.30 10.68
CA GLN A 390 -26.07 6.08 9.86
C GLN A 390 -27.36 5.99 9.03
N GLN A 391 -27.75 7.10 8.39
CA GLN A 391 -28.95 7.20 7.56
C GLN A 391 -28.63 7.00 6.08
N THR A 392 -29.67 6.94 5.26
CA THR A 392 -29.57 6.89 3.79
C THR A 392 -29.63 8.30 3.20
N VAL A 393 -28.74 8.58 2.24
CA VAL A 393 -28.77 9.79 1.42
C VAL A 393 -28.47 9.44 -0.03
N GLU A 394 -29.08 10.17 -0.97
CA GLU A 394 -28.85 10.05 -2.39
C GLU A 394 -28.67 11.44 -3.01
N LEU A 395 -27.65 11.63 -3.83
CA LEU A 395 -27.31 12.90 -4.46
C LEU A 395 -27.01 12.74 -5.95
N GLU A 396 -27.41 13.74 -6.75
CA GLU A 396 -27.07 13.87 -8.17
C GLU A 396 -26.06 15.01 -8.34
N LEU A 397 -24.93 14.73 -9.02
CA LEU A 397 -23.79 15.65 -9.11
C LEU A 397 -23.16 15.61 -10.51
N PRO A 398 -22.74 16.77 -11.07
CA PRO A 398 -21.88 16.77 -12.25
C PRO A 398 -20.47 16.30 -11.86
N ILE A 399 -19.74 15.72 -12.83
CA ILE A 399 -18.32 15.40 -12.67
C ILE A 399 -17.54 15.68 -13.95
N VAL A 400 -16.34 16.24 -13.81
CA VAL A 400 -15.40 16.48 -14.90
C VAL A 400 -14.04 15.87 -14.57
N ASN A 401 -13.19 15.67 -15.58
CA ASN A 401 -11.95 14.90 -15.44
C ASN A 401 -10.93 15.51 -14.45
N THR A 402 -11.06 16.79 -14.11
CA THR A 402 -10.26 17.45 -13.07
C THR A 402 -10.68 17.05 -11.65
N ASN A 403 -11.90 16.51 -11.47
CA ASN A 403 -12.36 15.93 -10.22
C ASN A 403 -11.76 14.54 -10.07
N ARG A 404 -10.67 14.47 -9.30
CA ARG A 404 -9.89 13.25 -9.08
C ARG A 404 -10.17 12.69 -7.69
N THR A 405 -10.07 11.38 -7.57
CA THR A 405 -10.19 10.66 -6.29
C THR A 405 -11.51 10.92 -5.56
N VAL A 406 -12.58 11.14 -6.33
CA VAL A 406 -13.91 11.44 -5.80
C VAL A 406 -14.43 10.23 -5.01
N GLY A 407 -14.92 10.49 -3.80
CA GLY A 407 -15.40 9.51 -2.84
C GLY A 407 -14.38 9.12 -1.77
N ALA A 408 -13.07 9.26 -2.02
CA ALA A 408 -12.06 8.76 -1.08
C ALA A 408 -12.02 9.53 0.24
N ARG A 409 -12.31 10.85 0.23
CA ARG A 409 -12.35 11.63 1.48
C ARG A 409 -13.57 11.28 2.31
N ILE A 410 -14.69 11.00 1.65
CA ILE A 410 -15.91 10.49 2.29
C ILE A 410 -15.63 9.13 2.94
N ALA A 411 -14.99 8.22 2.22
CA ALA A 411 -14.56 6.93 2.76
C ALA A 411 -13.61 7.10 3.97
N GLY A 412 -12.68 8.06 3.91
CA GLY A 412 -11.80 8.41 5.03
C GLY A 412 -12.56 8.87 6.27
N VAL A 413 -13.54 9.76 6.11
CA VAL A 413 -14.40 10.24 7.22
C VAL A 413 -15.20 9.08 7.84
N ILE A 414 -15.78 8.20 7.01
CA ILE A 414 -16.51 7.02 7.48
C ILE A 414 -15.56 6.07 8.22
N ALA A 415 -14.42 5.71 7.62
CA ALA A 415 -13.44 4.81 8.22
C ALA A 415 -12.90 5.33 9.56
N LYS A 416 -12.70 6.64 9.69
CA LYS A 416 -12.25 7.27 10.95
C LYS A 416 -13.20 6.99 12.10
N LYS A 417 -14.50 6.98 11.82
CA LYS A 417 -15.54 6.85 12.83
C LYS A 417 -15.97 5.40 13.05
N TYR A 418 -15.98 4.59 12.00
CA TYR A 418 -16.62 3.27 11.99
C TYR A 418 -15.71 2.11 11.58
N GLY A 419 -14.43 2.37 11.29
CA GLY A 419 -13.54 1.38 10.69
C GLY A 419 -14.01 0.95 9.31
N ASN A 420 -13.51 -0.19 8.82
CA ASN A 420 -13.87 -0.62 7.46
C ASN A 420 -15.32 -1.13 7.30
N THR A 421 -15.96 -1.59 8.37
CA THR A 421 -17.23 -2.35 8.28
C THR A 421 -18.32 -1.92 9.25
N GLY A 422 -18.05 -0.93 10.12
CA GLY A 422 -19.00 -0.54 11.18
C GLY A 422 -20.06 0.47 10.75
N PHE A 423 -20.02 0.96 9.51
CA PHE A 423 -21.01 1.94 9.02
C PHE A 423 -22.26 1.23 8.51
N GLU A 424 -23.40 1.52 9.14
CA GLU A 424 -24.69 0.90 8.82
C GLU A 424 -25.57 1.77 7.89
N GLY A 425 -25.13 2.99 7.57
CA GLY A 425 -25.86 3.89 6.67
C GLY A 425 -25.59 3.61 5.19
N GLN A 426 -26.20 4.42 4.32
CA GLN A 426 -26.00 4.32 2.87
C GLN A 426 -25.86 5.69 2.22
N ILE A 427 -24.76 5.93 1.53
CA ILE A 427 -24.50 7.14 0.76
C ILE A 427 -24.44 6.76 -0.72
N THR A 428 -25.45 7.19 -1.47
CA THR A 428 -25.54 6.97 -2.92
C THR A 428 -25.19 8.26 -3.64
N LEU A 429 -24.14 8.24 -4.45
CA LEU A 429 -23.68 9.40 -5.22
C LEU A 429 -23.80 9.07 -6.71
N ASN A 430 -24.70 9.77 -7.38
CA ASN A 430 -24.97 9.63 -8.80
C ASN A 430 -24.28 10.78 -9.55
N PHE A 431 -23.32 10.41 -10.38
CA PHE A 431 -22.51 11.34 -11.14
C PHE A 431 -22.85 11.32 -12.63
N ARG A 432 -22.75 12.47 -13.28
CA ARG A 432 -22.87 12.60 -14.73
C ARG A 432 -21.69 13.36 -15.32
N GLY A 433 -20.97 12.72 -16.24
CA GLY A 433 -19.82 13.31 -16.94
C GLY A 433 -18.61 12.39 -17.01
N SER A 434 -17.40 12.94 -16.96
CA SER A 434 -16.16 12.18 -17.06
C SER A 434 -15.41 12.26 -15.74
N ALA A 435 -15.22 11.14 -15.05
CA ALA A 435 -14.48 11.12 -13.79
C ALA A 435 -12.96 11.12 -14.02
N GLY A 436 -12.22 11.91 -13.25
CA GLY A 436 -10.75 11.89 -13.27
C GLY A 436 -10.17 10.58 -12.71
N GLN A 437 -8.85 10.56 -12.56
CA GLN A 437 -8.11 9.43 -11.97
C GLN A 437 -8.67 9.05 -10.59
N SER A 438 -8.58 7.76 -10.26
CA SER A 438 -8.86 7.23 -8.91
C SER A 438 -10.32 7.38 -8.45
N PHE A 439 -11.29 7.41 -9.38
CA PHE A 439 -12.71 7.44 -9.03
C PHE A 439 -13.11 6.28 -8.11
N GLY A 440 -13.71 6.59 -6.95
CA GLY A 440 -14.09 5.59 -5.96
C GLY A 440 -12.90 4.85 -5.32
N ALA A 441 -11.70 5.44 -5.32
CA ALA A 441 -10.58 4.87 -4.59
C ALA A 441 -10.94 4.70 -3.11
N PHE A 442 -10.56 3.55 -2.55
CA PHE A 442 -10.76 3.19 -1.15
C PHE A 442 -12.24 3.14 -0.70
N ASN A 443 -13.17 2.92 -1.62
CA ASN A 443 -14.60 2.84 -1.33
C ASN A 443 -14.94 1.78 -0.25
N LEU A 444 -15.98 2.06 0.54
CA LEU A 444 -16.37 1.28 1.72
C LEU A 444 -17.79 0.70 1.59
N PRO A 445 -18.13 -0.35 2.37
CA PRO A 445 -19.52 -0.74 2.59
C PRO A 445 -20.40 0.47 2.98
N GLY A 446 -21.62 0.51 2.46
CA GLY A 446 -22.52 1.66 2.62
C GLY A 446 -22.28 2.80 1.63
N MET A 447 -21.27 2.73 0.75
CA MET A 447 -21.07 3.72 -0.31
C MET A 447 -21.39 3.13 -1.69
N ILE A 448 -22.30 3.77 -2.43
CA ILE A 448 -22.69 3.40 -3.79
C ILE A 448 -22.38 4.58 -4.71
N LEU A 449 -21.46 4.38 -5.66
CA LEU A 449 -21.05 5.40 -6.62
C LEU A 449 -21.53 5.01 -8.01
N ASN A 450 -22.54 5.73 -8.52
CA ASN A 450 -23.03 5.57 -9.89
C ASN A 450 -22.42 6.63 -10.79
N LEU A 451 -21.93 6.26 -11.96
CA LEU A 451 -21.41 7.18 -12.97
C LEU A 451 -22.09 6.92 -14.32
N THR A 452 -22.83 7.91 -14.79
CA THR A 452 -23.34 7.97 -16.16
C THR A 452 -22.37 8.78 -17.02
N GLY A 453 -21.55 8.09 -17.82
CA GLY A 453 -20.46 8.66 -18.58
C GLY A 453 -19.27 7.70 -18.67
N GLU A 454 -18.07 8.16 -18.33
CA GLU A 454 -16.82 7.40 -18.41
C GLU A 454 -15.85 7.81 -17.29
N ALA A 455 -14.89 6.96 -16.95
CA ALA A 455 -13.85 7.25 -15.97
C ALA A 455 -12.46 6.97 -16.52
N ASN A 456 -11.46 7.71 -16.03
CA ASN A 456 -10.06 7.47 -16.39
C ASN A 456 -9.47 6.30 -15.57
N ASP A 457 -8.17 6.29 -15.31
CA ASP A 457 -7.46 5.18 -14.67
C ASP A 457 -7.83 5.02 -13.18
N TYR A 458 -7.50 3.85 -12.64
CA TYR A 458 -7.51 3.55 -11.20
C TYR A 458 -8.90 3.54 -10.54
N VAL A 459 -9.97 3.31 -11.32
CA VAL A 459 -11.32 3.13 -10.76
C VAL A 459 -11.30 2.05 -9.67
N GLY A 460 -11.81 2.38 -8.49
CA GLY A 460 -11.87 1.45 -7.35
C GLY A 460 -10.50 1.01 -6.83
N LYS A 461 -9.44 1.81 -7.04
CA LYS A 461 -8.11 1.58 -6.45
C LYS A 461 -8.22 1.37 -4.94
N GLY A 462 -7.70 0.26 -4.43
CA GLY A 462 -7.76 -0.07 -3.00
C GLY A 462 -9.18 -0.19 -2.43
N MET A 463 -10.21 -0.39 -3.27
CA MET A 463 -11.60 -0.55 -2.82
C MET A 463 -11.71 -1.65 -1.76
N HIS A 464 -12.39 -1.36 -0.65
CA HIS A 464 -12.62 -2.32 0.43
C HIS A 464 -14.04 -2.88 0.42
N GLY A 465 -15.01 -2.10 -0.02
CA GLY A 465 -16.42 -2.49 -0.06
C GLY A 465 -17.27 -1.52 -0.85
N GLY A 466 -18.59 -1.69 -0.72
CA GLY A 466 -19.57 -0.88 -1.45
C GLY A 466 -19.59 -1.23 -2.93
N GLU A 467 -20.17 -0.33 -3.73
CA GLU A 467 -20.42 -0.55 -5.15
C GLU A 467 -19.98 0.65 -5.98
N ILE A 468 -19.34 0.36 -7.12
CA ILE A 468 -19.03 1.32 -8.17
C ILE A 468 -19.68 0.83 -9.45
N ILE A 469 -20.55 1.66 -10.03
CA ILE A 469 -21.38 1.31 -11.18
C ILE A 469 -21.15 2.36 -12.27
N ILE A 470 -20.64 1.95 -13.42
CA ILE A 470 -20.28 2.85 -14.52
C ILE A 470 -21.00 2.41 -15.79
N LYS A 471 -21.74 3.33 -16.40
CA LYS A 471 -22.51 3.06 -17.63
C LYS A 471 -22.50 4.26 -18.56
N PRO A 472 -22.57 4.06 -19.88
CA PRO A 472 -22.66 5.16 -20.82
C PRO A 472 -24.01 5.89 -20.67
N PRO A 473 -24.12 7.13 -21.17
CA PRO A 473 -25.42 7.79 -21.31
C PRO A 473 -26.40 6.92 -22.10
N ALA A 474 -27.69 6.92 -21.71
CA ALA A 474 -28.70 6.04 -22.32
C ALA A 474 -28.88 6.26 -23.85
N ASN A 475 -28.50 7.41 -24.37
CA ASN A 475 -28.58 7.78 -25.79
C ASN A 475 -27.22 7.69 -26.51
N ALA A 476 -26.23 7.01 -25.93
CA ALA A 476 -24.94 6.76 -26.59
C ALA A 476 -25.15 6.01 -27.92
N PRO A 477 -24.60 6.49 -29.05
CA PRO A 477 -24.87 5.94 -30.38
C PRO A 477 -24.05 4.67 -30.70
N TYR A 478 -23.35 4.11 -29.71
CA TYR A 478 -22.39 3.01 -29.87
C TYR A 478 -22.73 1.83 -28.94
N ALA A 479 -22.29 0.64 -29.33
CA ALA A 479 -22.39 -0.54 -28.48
C ALA A 479 -21.37 -0.45 -27.33
N ALA A 480 -21.86 -0.45 -26.10
CA ALA A 480 -21.03 -0.29 -24.91
C ALA A 480 -19.89 -1.34 -24.83
N ALA A 481 -20.21 -2.60 -25.12
CA ALA A 481 -19.27 -3.73 -25.08
C ALA A 481 -18.02 -3.57 -25.95
N ASP A 482 -18.12 -2.78 -27.02
CA ASP A 482 -17.03 -2.59 -27.98
C ASP A 482 -16.16 -1.36 -27.63
N ASN A 483 -16.57 -0.55 -26.65
CA ASN A 483 -15.97 0.76 -26.36
C ASN A 483 -15.36 0.81 -24.96
N VAL A 484 -14.28 1.57 -24.80
CA VAL A 484 -13.64 1.81 -23.51
C VAL A 484 -14.53 2.72 -22.66
N ILE A 485 -14.66 2.38 -21.38
CA ILE A 485 -15.41 3.18 -20.39
C ILE A 485 -14.64 3.44 -19.10
N ILE A 486 -13.63 2.61 -18.81
CA ILE A 486 -12.70 2.79 -17.68
C ILE A 486 -11.26 2.56 -18.12
N GLY A 487 -10.32 3.27 -17.49
CA GLY A 487 -8.90 3.20 -17.81
C GLY A 487 -8.16 1.96 -17.27
N ASN A 488 -6.86 2.14 -17.06
CA ASN A 488 -5.90 1.12 -16.63
C ASN A 488 -5.91 0.91 -15.12
N THR A 489 -5.36 -0.22 -14.68
CA THR A 489 -5.04 -0.50 -13.26
C THR A 489 -6.26 -0.32 -12.33
N CYS A 490 -7.47 -0.54 -12.85
CA CYS A 490 -8.68 -0.53 -12.06
C CYS A 490 -8.66 -1.66 -11.01
N LEU A 491 -9.23 -1.42 -9.84
CA LEU A 491 -9.25 -2.33 -8.69
C LEU A 491 -7.86 -2.71 -8.14
N TYR A 492 -6.85 -1.86 -8.35
CA TYR A 492 -5.51 -2.15 -7.87
C TYR A 492 -5.47 -2.38 -6.36
N GLY A 493 -5.15 -3.61 -5.95
CA GLY A 493 -5.04 -3.97 -4.54
C GLY A 493 -6.38 -4.01 -3.81
N ALA A 494 -7.51 -4.09 -4.51
CA ALA A 494 -8.82 -4.08 -3.87
C ALA A 494 -9.02 -5.25 -2.89
N THR A 495 -9.61 -4.95 -1.74
CA THR A 495 -9.84 -5.87 -0.62
C THR A 495 -11.32 -6.19 -0.37
N GLY A 496 -12.20 -5.80 -1.29
CA GLY A 496 -13.62 -6.17 -1.31
C GLY A 496 -14.43 -5.23 -2.19
N GLY A 497 -15.76 -5.35 -2.17
CA GLY A 497 -16.71 -4.52 -2.93
C GLY A 497 -17.01 -5.03 -4.35
N PHE A 498 -17.88 -4.30 -5.05
CA PHE A 498 -18.35 -4.65 -6.40
C PHE A 498 -18.08 -3.52 -7.40
N LEU A 499 -17.53 -3.87 -8.56
CA LEU A 499 -17.41 -2.98 -9.71
C LEU A 499 -18.22 -3.54 -10.89
N PHE A 500 -19.14 -2.75 -11.41
CA PHE A 500 -19.91 -3.08 -12.61
C PHE A 500 -19.68 -1.98 -13.66
N ALA A 501 -18.97 -2.30 -14.75
CA ALA A 501 -18.71 -1.33 -15.83
C ALA A 501 -19.27 -1.84 -17.16
N ASN A 502 -20.27 -1.15 -17.70
CA ASN A 502 -20.90 -1.45 -18.99
C ASN A 502 -20.03 -0.91 -20.12
N GLY A 503 -18.96 -1.65 -20.43
CA GLY A 503 -17.96 -1.33 -21.44
C GLY A 503 -16.60 -1.97 -21.11
N ARG A 504 -15.58 -1.59 -21.88
CA ARG A 504 -14.23 -2.15 -21.78
C ARG A 504 -13.35 -1.38 -20.79
N ALA A 505 -12.49 -2.13 -20.11
CA ALA A 505 -11.39 -1.60 -19.31
C ALA A 505 -10.07 -1.58 -20.08
N GLY A 506 -9.13 -0.77 -19.62
CA GLY A 506 -7.74 -0.75 -20.09
C GLY A 506 -6.91 -1.95 -19.63
N GLU A 507 -5.59 -1.76 -19.58
CA GLU A 507 -4.61 -2.75 -19.12
C GLU A 507 -4.66 -2.96 -17.60
N ARG A 508 -4.13 -4.10 -17.14
CA ARG A 508 -3.95 -4.41 -15.71
C ARG A 508 -5.24 -4.32 -14.90
N PHE A 509 -6.37 -4.61 -15.53
CA PHE A 509 -7.64 -4.70 -14.84
C PHE A 509 -7.56 -5.74 -13.71
N ALA A 510 -7.97 -5.35 -12.50
CA ALA A 510 -7.91 -6.16 -11.29
C ALA A 510 -6.49 -6.62 -10.89
N VAL A 511 -5.46 -5.83 -11.22
CA VAL A 511 -4.10 -6.11 -10.77
C VAL A 511 -4.04 -6.14 -9.24
N ARG A 512 -3.40 -7.16 -8.66
CA ARG A 512 -3.35 -7.37 -7.20
C ARG A 512 -4.71 -7.41 -6.50
N ASN A 513 -5.82 -7.65 -7.22
CA ASN A 513 -7.13 -7.82 -6.58
C ASN A 513 -7.07 -8.97 -5.57
N SER A 514 -7.51 -8.70 -4.35
CA SER A 514 -7.43 -9.63 -3.24
C SER A 514 -8.79 -10.15 -2.79
N LYS A 515 -9.89 -9.41 -3.06
CA LYS A 515 -11.24 -9.79 -2.63
C LYS A 515 -12.41 -9.11 -3.37
N ALA A 516 -12.16 -8.17 -4.28
CA ALA A 516 -13.24 -7.49 -4.99
C ALA A 516 -13.89 -8.38 -6.07
N TYR A 517 -15.15 -8.10 -6.33
CA TYR A 517 -15.95 -8.70 -7.40
C TYR A 517 -16.11 -7.69 -8.53
N ALA A 518 -15.99 -8.14 -9.77
CA ALA A 518 -16.12 -7.24 -10.91
C ALA A 518 -16.75 -7.88 -12.13
N VAL A 519 -17.53 -7.09 -12.88
CA VAL A 519 -18.02 -7.45 -14.21
C VAL A 519 -17.75 -6.30 -15.18
N VAL A 520 -17.04 -6.61 -16.27
CA VAL A 520 -16.71 -5.69 -17.36
C VAL A 520 -16.94 -6.37 -18.71
N GLU A 521 -17.02 -5.61 -19.80
CA GLU A 521 -17.37 -6.14 -21.13
C GLU A 521 -16.15 -6.36 -22.04
N GLY A 522 -14.95 -6.13 -21.53
CA GLY A 522 -13.68 -6.43 -22.17
C GLY A 522 -12.52 -5.81 -21.41
N THR A 523 -11.30 -6.27 -21.65
CA THR A 523 -10.09 -5.74 -20.99
C THR A 523 -8.90 -5.66 -21.96
N GLY A 524 -7.89 -4.88 -21.59
CA GLY A 524 -6.57 -4.85 -22.23
C GLY A 524 -5.66 -6.00 -21.77
N ASP A 525 -4.35 -5.81 -21.88
CA ASP A 525 -3.34 -6.77 -21.46
C ASP A 525 -3.28 -6.90 -19.92
N HIS A 526 -2.70 -8.00 -19.42
CA HIS A 526 -2.42 -8.21 -17.99
C HIS A 526 -3.67 -8.24 -17.08
N CYS A 527 -4.83 -8.65 -17.60
CA CYS A 527 -6.03 -8.83 -16.78
C CYS A 527 -5.76 -9.84 -15.64
N CYS A 528 -6.16 -9.49 -14.42
CA CYS A 528 -5.97 -10.27 -13.18
C CYS A 528 -4.50 -10.54 -12.79
N GLU A 529 -3.56 -9.71 -13.25
CA GLU A 529 -2.14 -9.83 -12.89
C GLU A 529 -1.96 -9.80 -11.35
N TYR A 530 -1.23 -10.75 -10.78
CA TYR A 530 -1.03 -10.90 -9.33
C TYR A 530 -2.29 -11.02 -8.47
N MET A 531 -3.46 -11.37 -9.02
CA MET A 531 -4.69 -11.54 -8.23
C MET A 531 -4.53 -12.66 -7.17
N THR A 532 -5.01 -12.41 -5.94
CA THR A 532 -4.93 -13.35 -4.80
C THR A 532 -6.29 -13.76 -4.24
N GLY A 533 -7.37 -13.16 -4.73
CA GLY A 533 -8.75 -13.47 -4.35
C GLY A 533 -9.75 -12.54 -5.03
N GLY A 534 -11.04 -12.77 -4.79
CA GLY A 534 -12.13 -12.08 -5.49
C GLY A 534 -12.59 -12.86 -6.73
N VAL A 535 -13.52 -12.28 -7.47
CA VAL A 535 -14.08 -12.88 -8.70
C VAL A 535 -14.19 -11.83 -9.81
N VAL A 536 -13.62 -12.12 -10.97
CA VAL A 536 -13.64 -11.21 -12.13
C VAL A 536 -14.39 -11.88 -13.28
N VAL A 537 -15.37 -11.19 -13.86
CA VAL A 537 -16.10 -11.62 -15.05
C VAL A 537 -15.83 -10.64 -16.18
N VAL A 538 -15.44 -11.17 -17.35
CA VAL A 538 -15.23 -10.40 -18.57
C VAL A 538 -16.17 -10.93 -19.65
N LEU A 539 -17.13 -10.10 -20.07
CA LEU A 539 -18.19 -10.42 -21.04
C LEU A 539 -17.77 -10.16 -22.50
N GLY A 540 -16.48 -10.22 -22.78
CA GLY A 540 -15.93 -9.98 -24.10
C GLY A 540 -14.42 -10.23 -24.16
N THR A 541 -13.75 -9.60 -25.12
CA THR A 541 -12.34 -9.90 -25.40
C THR A 541 -11.38 -9.37 -24.34
N THR A 542 -10.27 -10.09 -24.16
CA THR A 542 -9.12 -9.71 -23.34
C THR A 542 -7.87 -9.48 -24.21
N GLY A 543 -6.90 -8.75 -23.67
CA GLY A 543 -5.53 -8.68 -24.18
C GLY A 543 -4.70 -9.93 -23.82
N ARG A 544 -3.38 -9.86 -23.97
CA ARG A 544 -2.44 -10.97 -23.66
C ARG A 544 -1.98 -10.97 -22.20
N ASN A 545 -1.25 -12.01 -21.84
CA ASN A 545 -0.63 -12.22 -20.53
C ASN A 545 -1.65 -12.23 -19.37
N VAL A 546 -2.86 -12.73 -19.64
CA VAL A 546 -3.93 -12.82 -18.64
C VAL A 546 -3.49 -13.74 -17.50
N ALA A 547 -3.80 -13.33 -16.27
CA ALA A 547 -3.56 -14.09 -15.04
C ALA A 547 -2.09 -14.40 -14.71
N ALA A 548 -1.14 -13.62 -15.25
CA ALA A 548 0.26 -13.70 -14.83
C ALA A 548 0.40 -13.43 -13.33
N GLY A 549 1.06 -14.33 -12.59
CA GLY A 549 1.18 -14.21 -11.13
C GLY A 549 -0.13 -14.37 -10.35
N MET A 550 -1.25 -14.73 -10.99
CA MET A 550 -2.53 -14.96 -10.30
C MET A 550 -2.44 -16.22 -9.43
N THR A 551 -2.53 -16.04 -8.12
CA THR A 551 -2.33 -17.10 -7.11
C THR A 551 -3.56 -17.39 -6.28
N GLY A 552 -4.67 -16.68 -6.51
CA GLY A 552 -5.95 -16.92 -5.87
C GLY A 552 -7.08 -16.12 -6.51
N GLY A 553 -8.32 -16.47 -6.18
CA GLY A 553 -9.52 -15.95 -6.83
C GLY A 553 -9.87 -16.70 -8.11
N LEU A 554 -11.01 -16.36 -8.69
CA LEU A 554 -11.51 -16.97 -9.93
C LEU A 554 -11.77 -15.88 -10.98
N ALA A 555 -11.57 -16.22 -12.25
CA ALA A 555 -12.02 -15.37 -13.35
C ALA A 555 -12.83 -16.16 -14.38
N TYR A 556 -13.85 -15.53 -14.94
CA TYR A 556 -14.71 -16.07 -15.99
C TYR A 556 -14.63 -15.18 -17.22
N ILE A 557 -14.14 -15.73 -18.33
CA ILE A 557 -13.87 -14.97 -19.56
C ILE A 557 -14.71 -15.53 -20.69
N LEU A 558 -15.55 -14.69 -21.31
CA LEU A 558 -16.30 -15.06 -22.49
C LEU A 558 -15.36 -15.10 -23.72
N ASP A 559 -15.28 -16.23 -24.39
CA ASP A 559 -14.46 -16.42 -25.60
C ASP A 559 -15.31 -16.86 -26.79
N GLU A 560 -15.89 -15.88 -27.48
CA GLU A 560 -16.68 -16.11 -28.70
C GLU A 560 -15.81 -16.45 -29.92
N ALA A 561 -14.52 -16.06 -29.90
CA ALA A 561 -13.60 -16.23 -31.02
C ALA A 561 -12.75 -17.51 -30.95
N GLY A 562 -12.77 -18.22 -29.82
CA GLY A 562 -12.02 -19.45 -29.59
C GLY A 562 -10.51 -19.25 -29.46
N ASN A 563 -10.05 -18.04 -29.14
CA ASN A 563 -8.62 -17.69 -29.10
C ASN A 563 -8.08 -17.32 -27.71
N PHE A 564 -8.92 -17.38 -26.67
CA PHE A 564 -8.53 -17.00 -25.32
C PHE A 564 -7.35 -17.81 -24.75
N PRO A 565 -7.25 -19.15 -24.95
CA PRO A 565 -6.14 -19.92 -24.38
C PRO A 565 -4.75 -19.43 -24.79
N ALA A 566 -4.59 -18.87 -26.00
CA ALA A 566 -3.32 -18.33 -26.48
C ALA A 566 -2.90 -17.02 -25.80
N LYS A 567 -3.82 -16.37 -25.07
CA LYS A 567 -3.60 -15.09 -24.40
C LYS A 567 -3.26 -15.23 -22.91
N VAL A 568 -3.40 -16.43 -22.35
CA VAL A 568 -3.23 -16.70 -20.93
C VAL A 568 -1.77 -16.99 -20.62
N ASN A 569 -1.27 -16.45 -19.51
CA ASN A 569 0.02 -16.84 -18.98
C ASN A 569 -0.08 -18.23 -18.32
N PRO A 570 0.65 -19.25 -18.81
CA PRO A 570 0.46 -20.62 -18.36
C PRO A 570 1.24 -20.97 -17.08
N GLU A 571 1.98 -20.03 -16.48
CA GLU A 571 2.91 -20.33 -15.37
C GLU A 571 2.20 -20.91 -14.13
N ILE A 572 1.02 -20.38 -13.78
CA ILE A 572 0.34 -20.72 -12.52
C ILE A 572 -1.05 -21.29 -12.75
N VAL A 573 -1.87 -20.60 -13.55
CA VAL A 573 -3.30 -20.91 -13.65
C VAL A 573 -3.59 -22.05 -14.62
N LYS A 574 -4.69 -22.76 -14.36
CA LYS A 574 -5.28 -23.74 -15.26
C LYS A 574 -6.55 -23.16 -15.89
N LEU A 575 -6.76 -23.46 -17.17
CA LEU A 575 -8.00 -23.17 -17.87
C LEU A 575 -8.92 -24.38 -17.86
N GLN A 576 -10.20 -24.15 -17.61
CA GLN A 576 -11.25 -25.15 -17.77
C GLN A 576 -12.54 -24.50 -18.27
N ARG A 577 -13.47 -25.30 -18.80
CA ARG A 577 -14.84 -24.86 -19.03
C ARG A 577 -15.59 -24.80 -17.71
N VAL A 578 -16.66 -24.01 -17.65
CA VAL A 578 -17.52 -23.91 -16.46
C VAL A 578 -18.40 -25.15 -16.37
N THR A 579 -17.92 -26.18 -15.67
CA THR A 579 -18.62 -27.48 -15.55
C THR A 579 -19.36 -27.64 -14.23
N SER A 580 -18.92 -26.96 -13.16
CA SER A 580 -19.60 -26.99 -11.87
C SER A 580 -20.89 -26.18 -11.92
N ALA A 581 -21.98 -26.73 -11.36
CA ALA A 581 -23.23 -26.02 -11.19
C ALA A 581 -23.09 -24.79 -10.27
N ILE A 582 -22.23 -24.87 -9.25
CA ILE A 582 -21.98 -23.77 -8.31
C ILE A 582 -21.18 -22.67 -9.03
N GLY A 583 -20.17 -23.03 -9.83
CA GLY A 583 -19.43 -22.07 -10.65
C GLY A 583 -20.33 -21.38 -11.68
N ALA A 584 -21.20 -22.14 -12.35
CA ALA A 584 -22.19 -21.58 -13.28
C ALA A 584 -23.18 -20.63 -12.58
N ALA A 585 -23.63 -20.97 -11.37
CA ALA A 585 -24.51 -20.11 -10.58
C ALA A 585 -23.82 -18.81 -10.15
N GLN A 586 -22.56 -18.87 -9.68
CA GLN A 586 -21.77 -17.69 -9.33
C GLN A 586 -21.61 -16.75 -10.54
N LEU A 587 -21.25 -17.29 -11.70
CA LEU A 587 -21.13 -16.52 -12.94
C LEU A 587 -22.47 -15.87 -13.30
N LYS A 588 -23.56 -16.66 -13.32
CA LYS A 588 -24.89 -16.17 -13.69
C LYS A 588 -25.38 -15.05 -12.76
N GLN A 589 -25.18 -15.18 -11.44
CA GLN A 589 -25.55 -14.18 -10.46
C GLN A 589 -24.81 -12.85 -10.67
N LEU A 590 -23.51 -12.90 -10.96
CA LEU A 590 -22.73 -11.68 -11.25
C LEU A 590 -23.20 -11.00 -12.53
N ILE A 591 -23.57 -11.76 -13.57
CA ILE A 591 -24.10 -11.20 -14.82
C ILE A 591 -25.50 -10.60 -14.61
N ILE A 592 -26.35 -11.24 -13.79
CA ILE A 592 -27.66 -10.68 -13.39
C ILE A 592 -27.46 -9.35 -12.69
N ALA A 593 -26.62 -9.30 -11.65
CA ALA A 593 -26.34 -8.06 -10.92
C ALA A 593 -25.77 -6.98 -11.85
N HIS A 594 -24.87 -7.36 -12.77
CA HIS A 594 -24.34 -6.43 -13.76
C HIS A 594 -25.45 -5.86 -14.66
N HIS A 595 -26.36 -6.69 -15.17
CA HIS A 595 -27.49 -6.24 -15.97
C HIS A 595 -28.42 -5.32 -15.18
N GLU A 596 -28.79 -5.70 -13.95
CA GLU A 596 -29.67 -4.92 -13.07
C GLU A 596 -29.09 -3.53 -12.75
N ARG A 597 -27.78 -3.43 -12.50
CA ARG A 597 -27.14 -2.15 -12.14
C ARG A 597 -26.83 -1.27 -13.35
N THR A 598 -26.49 -1.88 -14.50
CA THR A 598 -25.96 -1.13 -15.64
C THR A 598 -26.90 -1.02 -16.83
N GLY A 599 -27.92 -1.87 -16.91
CA GLY A 599 -28.76 -2.02 -18.10
C GLY A 599 -28.03 -2.62 -19.30
N SER A 600 -26.90 -3.32 -19.09
CA SER A 600 -26.08 -3.90 -20.16
C SER A 600 -26.89 -4.78 -21.10
N ALA A 601 -26.85 -4.45 -22.40
CA ALA A 601 -27.45 -5.23 -23.47
C ALA A 601 -26.69 -6.55 -23.72
N LYS A 602 -25.36 -6.56 -23.54
CA LYS A 602 -24.54 -7.77 -23.68
C LYS A 602 -24.88 -8.77 -22.59
N ALA A 603 -25.01 -8.31 -21.35
CA ALA A 603 -25.44 -9.16 -20.23
C ALA A 603 -26.86 -9.70 -20.43
N ALA A 604 -27.80 -8.86 -20.89
CA ALA A 604 -29.16 -9.30 -21.22
C ALA A 604 -29.15 -10.44 -22.25
N MET A 605 -28.42 -10.26 -23.35
CA MET A 605 -28.28 -11.26 -24.41
C MET A 605 -27.70 -12.59 -23.89
N ILE A 606 -26.66 -12.52 -23.05
CA ILE A 606 -26.04 -13.71 -22.44
C ILE A 606 -27.04 -14.44 -21.54
N LEU A 607 -27.81 -13.71 -20.73
CA LEU A 607 -28.80 -14.28 -19.82
C LEU A 607 -29.97 -14.93 -20.56
N GLU A 608 -30.48 -14.29 -21.62
CA GLU A 608 -31.54 -14.83 -22.48
C GLU A 608 -31.11 -16.11 -23.19
N ARG A 609 -29.84 -16.21 -23.58
CA ARG A 609 -29.26 -17.35 -24.33
C ARG A 609 -28.25 -18.13 -23.49
N TRP A 610 -28.51 -18.26 -22.19
CA TRP A 610 -27.57 -18.81 -21.22
C TRP A 610 -26.97 -20.16 -21.63
N GLU A 611 -27.80 -21.10 -22.07
CA GLU A 611 -27.35 -22.44 -22.49
C GLU A 611 -26.41 -22.41 -23.71
N GLN A 612 -26.49 -21.37 -24.54
CA GLN A 612 -25.59 -21.17 -25.69
C GLN A 612 -24.28 -20.50 -25.29
N TYR A 613 -24.34 -19.56 -24.33
CA TYR A 613 -23.19 -18.78 -23.91
C TYR A 613 -22.32 -19.48 -22.85
N LEU A 614 -22.92 -20.24 -21.93
CA LEU A 614 -22.18 -20.90 -20.84
C LEU A 614 -21.00 -21.77 -21.35
N PRO A 615 -21.15 -22.58 -22.42
CA PRO A 615 -20.02 -23.37 -22.97
C PRO A 615 -18.88 -22.52 -23.55
N LEU A 616 -19.13 -21.24 -23.87
CA LEU A 616 -18.14 -20.33 -24.43
C LEU A 616 -17.27 -19.67 -23.34
N PHE A 617 -17.69 -19.72 -22.07
CA PHE A 617 -16.88 -19.20 -20.98
C PHE A 617 -15.70 -20.12 -20.66
N TRP A 618 -14.57 -19.49 -20.37
CA TRP A 618 -13.44 -20.12 -19.69
C TRP A 618 -13.43 -19.70 -18.23
N GLN A 619 -13.23 -20.68 -17.35
CA GLN A 619 -12.89 -20.46 -15.95
C GLN A 619 -11.37 -20.54 -15.80
N VAL A 620 -10.78 -19.46 -15.26
CA VAL A 620 -9.35 -19.35 -14.96
C VAL A 620 -9.15 -19.67 -13.48
N VAL A 621 -8.42 -20.75 -13.19
CA VAL A 621 -8.34 -21.35 -11.86
C VAL A 621 -6.88 -21.47 -11.41
N PRO A 622 -6.44 -20.71 -10.38
CA PRO A 622 -5.14 -20.93 -9.78
C PRO A 622 -5.17 -22.20 -8.90
N PRO A 623 -4.01 -22.84 -8.63
CA PRO A 623 -3.95 -24.11 -7.90
C PRO A 623 -4.54 -24.03 -6.48
N SER A 624 -4.52 -22.84 -5.86
CA SER A 624 -5.12 -22.63 -4.55
C SER A 624 -6.64 -22.81 -4.51
N GLU A 625 -7.32 -22.68 -5.67
CA GLU A 625 -8.77 -22.78 -5.79
C GLU A 625 -9.20 -24.09 -6.45
N ALA A 626 -8.28 -24.98 -6.79
CA ALA A 626 -8.56 -26.18 -7.58
C ALA A 626 -9.62 -27.10 -6.97
N ASN A 627 -9.81 -27.04 -5.64
CA ASN A 627 -10.75 -27.87 -4.90
C ASN A 627 -11.96 -27.07 -4.35
N THR A 628 -12.18 -25.83 -4.79
CA THR A 628 -13.33 -25.06 -4.31
C THR A 628 -14.63 -25.56 -4.98
N PRO A 629 -15.79 -25.39 -4.33
CA PRO A 629 -17.06 -25.86 -4.87
C PRO A 629 -17.39 -25.30 -6.26
N GLU A 630 -16.96 -24.08 -6.57
CA GLU A 630 -17.15 -23.43 -7.87
C GLU A 630 -16.35 -24.08 -9.01
N VAL A 631 -15.31 -24.87 -8.68
CA VAL A 631 -14.41 -25.51 -9.65
C VAL A 631 -14.77 -26.98 -9.84
N VAL A 632 -15.04 -27.70 -8.74
CA VAL A 632 -15.25 -29.17 -8.75
C VAL A 632 -16.61 -29.63 -8.26
N GLY A 633 -17.44 -28.75 -7.68
CA GLY A 633 -18.69 -29.15 -7.04
C GLY A 633 -19.76 -29.61 -8.03
N GLU A 634 -20.29 -30.82 -7.83
CA GLU A 634 -21.59 -31.24 -8.38
C GLU A 634 -22.73 -30.61 -7.55
N ALA A 635 -23.86 -30.32 -8.19
CA ALA A 635 -25.01 -29.74 -7.50
C ALA A 635 -25.47 -30.64 -6.35
N ALA A 636 -25.38 -30.16 -5.11
CA ALA A 636 -26.08 -30.82 -4.01
C ALA A 636 -27.60 -30.76 -4.29
N PRO A 637 -28.36 -31.85 -4.08
CA PRO A 637 -29.81 -31.81 -4.23
C PRO A 637 -30.38 -30.76 -3.28
N GLN A 638 -31.33 -29.96 -3.78
CA GLN A 638 -31.96 -28.84 -3.08
C GLN A 638 -32.49 -29.27 -1.70
N THR A 639 -31.69 -29.05 -0.65
CA THR A 639 -32.13 -29.10 0.74
C THR A 639 -31.85 -27.75 1.38
N GLY A 640 -32.83 -26.83 1.26
CA GLY A 640 -33.18 -25.76 2.21
C GLY A 640 -32.09 -24.86 2.85
N SER A 641 -30.83 -24.92 2.44
CA SER A 641 -29.75 -24.12 2.98
C SER A 641 -29.53 -22.91 2.08
N LYS A 642 -29.80 -21.71 2.60
CA LYS A 642 -29.50 -20.44 1.94
C LYS A 642 -28.01 -20.42 1.60
N VAL A 643 -27.67 -20.54 0.32
CA VAL A 643 -26.38 -20.08 -0.19
C VAL A 643 -26.37 -18.57 -0.01
N LEU A 644 -25.65 -18.07 1.00
CA LEU A 644 -25.41 -16.65 1.17
C LEU A 644 -24.59 -16.17 -0.03
N SER A 645 -25.27 -15.53 -0.97
CA SER A 645 -24.63 -14.78 -2.04
C SER A 645 -23.90 -13.60 -1.39
N PRO A 646 -22.66 -13.25 -1.81
CA PRO A 646 -22.04 -12.00 -1.38
C PRO A 646 -22.82 -10.75 -1.83
N LEU A 647 -23.85 -10.91 -2.67
CA LEU A 647 -24.78 -9.87 -3.14
C LEU A 647 -26.04 -9.71 -2.26
N SER A 648 -26.19 -10.48 -1.16
CA SER A 648 -27.36 -10.39 -0.26
C SER A 648 -27.19 -9.39 0.87
#